data_AF-A0A8T4M2K3-F1
#
_entry.id   AF-A0A8T4M2K3-F1
#
_cell.length_a   1.000
_cell.length_b   1.000
_cell.length_c   1.000
_cell.angle_alpha   90.00
_cell.angle_beta   90.00
_cell.angle_gamma   90.00
#
_symmetry.space_group_name_H-M   'P 1'
#
loop_
_entity.id
_entity.type
_entity.pdbx_description
1 polymer ?
#
loop_
_entity_poly.entity_id
_entity_poly.type
_entity_poly.pdbx_seq_one_letter_code
_entity_poly.pdbx_strand_id
1 'polypeptide(L)'
;MDKKRGVVITLIVMTLFLISFVSADIFLINQPNEVYNYGDTLEVLLGSDGSEGWTSIDLVCSQGFKTLYFQYLYGETEVPITFPLTSAFLNNLTGECYLSMNFEDQIKKSSTFLITNKINVDIKFNREDFFTNENVTFTGSASKANKQPVNGAAKISIGQIGLESIVPVESGKFSGYILFPESAKAGDYNIDVFVYESKNGEVTNFDNKTFSLTVLQMPSSLEIQSPDNADPGSEIDISAVLYDQAHDPMDGFSTAINVFDVNNQNIKSVLSKAGESTKLIILTNAPQGYWNITAESEKIKTNKVFYVRENKEAEFEISNNTLIIRNIGNVPYDRLIQISIGNTTEIQHLNLSTGSSLLLELSAPDGVYDVEVNDGDVKSNARVSLTGNAIDIRSPYENSGVLGAINKGLFAWIFVFMILGLFIFITIRKIAHKKAVLFFDGSLPDKKNSEKGGIIKLSTSSQSSESNGSKHRIEHISSEALPSLVLDGEKQDSSVVSLKIKNYEQIRNSKSNAHSAIEEAIGEISNNHGRIYRKDDSIVGIFAPVITKRFDNELSAVKVAKKISELLNEHNKRYTQKVDFGIGVNNCNIIASKDKGRLLFTPVNNSISGVRTIAELANNDLLLGEAIHRKLGAKVKTSPHSHKGVKTFSVLDVIDRKSDDAFIKGFLDRNKEYKDDRPRYKQ
;
A
#
# COMPACT_ATOMS: atom_id res chain seq x y z
N MET A 1 -20.60 84.95 -79.07
CA MET A 1 -21.58 83.83 -79.16
C MET A 1 -20.99 82.53 -78.59
N ASP A 2 -19.95 82.64 -77.74
CA ASP A 2 -19.04 81.51 -77.44
C ASP A 2 -19.28 80.81 -76.10
N LYS A 3 -20.02 81.41 -75.16
CA LYS A 3 -20.31 80.79 -73.86
C LYS A 3 -21.36 79.66 -73.91
N LYS A 4 -22.24 79.64 -74.91
CA LYS A 4 -23.30 78.59 -75.04
C LYS A 4 -22.81 77.31 -75.74
N ARG A 5 -21.72 77.37 -76.54
CA ARG A 5 -21.11 76.18 -77.14
C ARG A 5 -20.27 75.38 -76.15
N GLY A 6 -19.63 76.04 -75.18
CA GLY A 6 -18.86 75.37 -74.12
C GLY A 6 -19.71 74.44 -73.26
N VAL A 7 -20.87 74.91 -72.77
CA VAL A 7 -21.72 74.14 -71.84
C VAL A 7 -22.30 72.88 -72.49
N VAL A 8 -22.65 72.92 -73.78
CA VAL A 8 -23.17 71.75 -74.51
C VAL A 8 -22.08 70.69 -74.71
N ILE A 9 -20.85 71.12 -75.00
CA ILE A 9 -19.72 70.18 -75.14
C ILE A 9 -19.37 69.56 -73.78
N THR A 10 -19.36 70.32 -72.68
CA THR A 10 -19.11 69.77 -71.34
C THR A 10 -20.18 68.76 -70.93
N LEU A 11 -21.46 69.02 -71.25
CA LEU A 11 -22.56 68.09 -70.94
C LEU A 11 -22.45 66.79 -71.75
N ILE A 12 -22.08 66.86 -73.03
CA ILE A 12 -21.89 65.67 -73.88
C ILE A 12 -20.67 64.86 -73.42
N VAL A 13 -19.56 65.51 -73.09
CA VAL A 13 -18.37 64.83 -72.54
C VAL A 13 -18.70 64.17 -71.19
N MET A 14 -19.42 64.87 -70.31
CA MET A 14 -19.87 64.29 -69.03
C MET A 14 -20.86 63.14 -69.22
N THR A 15 -21.73 63.18 -70.23
CA THR A 15 -22.64 62.07 -70.57
C THR A 15 -21.89 60.89 -71.17
N LEU A 16 -20.82 61.13 -71.95
CA LEU A 16 -19.93 60.07 -72.46
C LEU A 16 -19.14 59.39 -71.34
N PHE A 17 -18.81 60.10 -70.26
CA PHE A 17 -18.20 59.52 -69.05
C PHE A 17 -19.21 58.79 -68.14
N LEU A 18 -20.52 58.94 -68.38
CA LEU A 18 -21.60 58.24 -67.65
C LEU A 18 -22.10 56.99 -68.38
N ILE A 19 -21.55 56.65 -69.55
CA ILE A 19 -21.75 55.32 -70.13
C ILE A 19 -20.92 54.37 -69.27
N SER A 20 -21.54 53.82 -68.23
CA SER A 20 -20.99 52.73 -67.44
C SER A 20 -20.59 51.63 -68.41
N PHE A 21 -19.28 51.42 -68.58
CA PHE A 21 -18.78 50.19 -69.18
C PHE A 21 -19.20 49.07 -68.24
N VAL A 22 -20.33 48.43 -68.54
CA VAL A 22 -20.73 47.18 -67.91
C VAL A 22 -19.71 46.17 -68.41
N SER A 23 -18.61 46.04 -67.67
CA SER A 23 -17.63 44.98 -67.91
C SER A 23 -18.31 43.72 -67.44
N ALA A 24 -18.56 42.80 -68.37
CA ALA A 24 -18.94 41.46 -68.01
C ALA A 24 -17.75 40.81 -67.28
N ASP A 25 -18.02 40.16 -66.17
CA ASP A 25 -17.04 39.66 -65.23
C ASP A 25 -17.49 38.31 -64.64
N ILE A 26 -16.52 37.42 -64.41
CA ILE A 26 -16.77 36.16 -63.71
C ILE A 26 -16.37 36.29 -62.23
N PHE A 27 -17.11 35.64 -61.35
CA PHE A 27 -16.81 35.66 -59.92
C PHE A 27 -17.27 34.37 -59.23
N LEU A 28 -16.66 34.06 -58.09
CA LEU A 28 -17.20 33.04 -57.20
C LEU A 28 -18.25 33.68 -56.30
N ILE A 29 -19.47 33.18 -56.37
CA ILE A 29 -20.56 33.62 -55.49
C ILE A 29 -20.27 33.21 -54.04
N ASN A 30 -19.66 32.04 -53.83
CA ASN A 30 -19.15 31.59 -52.53
C ASN A 30 -17.65 31.27 -52.59
N GLN A 31 -16.92 31.65 -51.55
CA GLN A 31 -15.51 31.31 -51.42
C GLN A 31 -15.35 29.88 -50.86
N PRO A 32 -14.25 29.18 -51.20
CA PRO A 32 -13.92 27.90 -50.56
C PRO A 32 -13.79 28.03 -49.03
N ASN A 33 -14.16 26.98 -48.29
CA ASN A 33 -13.86 26.87 -46.86
C ASN A 33 -12.35 26.95 -46.60
N GLU A 34 -11.96 27.41 -45.41
CA GLU A 34 -10.55 27.61 -45.05
C GLU A 34 -9.73 26.32 -45.04
N VAL A 35 -10.35 25.17 -44.71
CA VAL A 35 -9.65 23.88 -44.56
C VAL A 35 -10.50 22.75 -45.15
N TYR A 36 -9.86 21.90 -45.94
CA TYR A 36 -10.41 20.66 -46.46
C TYR A 36 -9.53 19.47 -46.11
N ASN A 37 -10.17 18.37 -45.76
CA ASN A 37 -9.55 17.08 -45.57
C ASN A 37 -9.70 16.19 -46.80
N TYR A 38 -8.88 15.15 -46.91
CA TYR A 38 -8.99 14.18 -47.99
C TYR A 38 -10.36 13.47 -47.92
N GLY A 39 -11.02 13.36 -49.08
CA GLY A 39 -12.35 12.79 -49.22
C GLY A 39 -13.50 13.79 -49.03
N ASP A 40 -13.21 15.03 -48.62
CA ASP A 40 -14.20 16.11 -48.60
C ASP A 40 -14.63 16.49 -50.02
N THR A 41 -15.70 17.27 -50.13
CA THR A 41 -16.18 17.81 -51.42
C THR A 41 -15.99 19.31 -51.44
N LEU A 42 -15.26 19.80 -52.44
CA LEU A 42 -15.14 21.22 -52.72
C LEU A 42 -16.37 21.67 -53.51
N GLU A 43 -17.14 22.59 -52.94
CA GLU A 43 -18.35 23.15 -53.54
C GLU A 43 -18.21 24.66 -53.71
N VAL A 44 -18.22 25.11 -54.96
CA VAL A 44 -18.20 26.53 -55.32
C VAL A 44 -19.25 26.81 -56.39
N LEU A 45 -19.75 28.04 -56.42
CA LEU A 45 -20.78 28.51 -57.34
C LEU A 45 -20.15 29.61 -58.19
N LEU A 46 -20.00 29.32 -59.47
CA LEU A 46 -19.46 30.25 -60.45
C LEU A 46 -20.59 31.13 -60.97
N GLY A 47 -20.45 32.45 -60.81
CA GLY A 47 -21.36 33.44 -61.37
C GLY A 47 -20.75 34.13 -62.58
N SER A 48 -21.58 34.42 -63.58
CA SER A 48 -21.31 35.35 -64.68
C SER A 48 -22.45 36.35 -64.77
N ASP A 49 -22.12 37.62 -64.99
CA ASP A 49 -23.05 38.76 -65.11
C ASP A 49 -23.46 39.04 -66.57
N GLY A 50 -23.46 38.02 -67.44
CA GLY A 50 -23.83 38.15 -68.85
C GLY A 50 -22.67 37.99 -69.84
N SER A 51 -21.52 37.52 -69.38
CA SER A 51 -20.33 37.29 -70.20
C SER A 51 -20.48 36.00 -71.04
N GLU A 52 -20.03 36.01 -72.30
CA GLU A 52 -19.95 34.81 -73.15
C GLU A 52 -18.47 34.50 -73.40
N GLY A 53 -18.01 33.29 -73.09
CA GLY A 53 -16.57 32.97 -73.22
C GLY A 53 -16.17 31.62 -72.63
N TRP A 54 -14.98 31.14 -73.01
CA TRP A 54 -14.39 29.95 -72.41
C TRP A 54 -13.90 30.24 -71.01
N THR A 55 -14.35 29.43 -70.05
CA THR A 55 -13.96 29.54 -68.65
C THR A 55 -13.23 28.28 -68.21
N SER A 56 -12.08 28.43 -67.56
CA SER A 56 -11.41 27.36 -66.83
C SER A 56 -11.31 27.69 -65.35
N ILE A 57 -11.44 26.67 -64.49
CA ILE A 57 -11.11 26.77 -63.07
C ILE A 57 -10.06 25.71 -62.76
N ASP A 58 -8.89 26.16 -62.34
CA ASP A 58 -7.78 25.32 -61.91
C ASP A 58 -7.62 25.39 -60.39
N LEU A 59 -7.53 24.23 -59.73
CA LEU A 59 -7.03 24.13 -58.37
C LEU A 59 -5.52 24.26 -58.41
N VAL A 60 -4.97 25.33 -57.83
CA VAL A 60 -3.54 25.60 -57.79
C VAL A 60 -3.06 25.45 -56.35
N CYS A 61 -2.13 24.51 -56.13
CA CYS A 61 -1.45 24.31 -54.85
C CYS A 61 0.06 24.49 -55.03
N SER A 62 0.82 24.47 -53.95
CA SER A 62 2.29 24.58 -54.00
C SER A 62 2.99 23.50 -54.83
N GLN A 63 2.37 22.32 -54.95
CA GLN A 63 2.94 21.15 -55.62
C GLN A 63 2.51 20.99 -57.09
N GLY A 64 1.61 21.83 -57.59
CA GLY A 64 1.10 21.75 -58.95
C GLY A 64 -0.32 22.29 -59.09
N PHE A 65 -0.96 22.00 -60.22
CA PHE A 65 -2.35 22.39 -60.47
C PHE A 65 -3.17 21.26 -61.08
N LYS A 66 -4.49 21.34 -60.92
CA LYS A 66 -5.46 20.42 -61.49
C LYS A 66 -6.66 21.19 -62.03
N THR A 67 -6.97 21.02 -63.30
CA THR A 67 -8.18 21.61 -63.88
C THR A 67 -9.40 20.93 -63.29
N LEU A 68 -10.23 21.74 -62.65
CA LEU A 68 -11.50 21.35 -62.06
C LEU A 68 -12.60 21.43 -63.12
N TYR A 69 -12.76 22.60 -63.74
CA TYR A 69 -13.86 22.91 -64.64
C TYR A 69 -13.34 23.56 -65.93
N PHE A 70 -13.90 23.19 -67.08
CA PHE A 70 -13.61 23.82 -68.36
C PHE A 70 -14.85 23.76 -69.27
N GLN A 71 -15.56 24.88 -69.41
CA GLN A 71 -16.74 24.98 -70.27
C GLN A 71 -16.91 26.41 -70.83
N TYR A 72 -17.70 26.53 -71.88
CA TYR A 72 -18.14 27.81 -72.43
C TYR A 72 -19.38 28.30 -71.67
N LEU A 73 -19.33 29.52 -71.13
CA LEU A 73 -20.47 30.15 -70.46
C LEU A 73 -21.27 31.01 -71.45
N TYR A 74 -22.59 31.05 -71.28
CA TYR A 74 -23.50 31.83 -72.12
C TYR A 74 -24.47 32.64 -71.25
N GLY A 75 -24.31 33.95 -71.23
CA GLY A 75 -25.17 34.88 -70.50
C GLY A 75 -25.07 34.75 -68.97
N GLU A 76 -26.02 35.37 -68.27
CA GLU A 76 -26.10 35.33 -66.81
C GLU A 76 -26.37 33.90 -66.34
N THR A 77 -25.38 33.30 -65.67
CA THR A 77 -25.44 31.91 -65.23
C THR A 77 -24.81 31.75 -63.86
N GLU A 78 -25.44 30.88 -63.06
CA GLU A 78 -24.87 30.37 -61.82
C GLU A 78 -24.63 28.87 -62.00
N VAL A 79 -23.37 28.46 -62.04
CA VAL A 79 -22.99 27.07 -62.27
C VAL A 79 -22.45 26.48 -60.97
N PRO A 80 -23.15 25.49 -60.36
CA PRO A 80 -22.64 24.80 -59.19
C PRO A 80 -21.53 23.83 -59.63
N ILE A 81 -20.39 23.95 -58.95
CA ILE A 81 -19.17 23.22 -59.26
C ILE A 81 -18.79 22.43 -58.01
N THR A 82 -18.84 21.10 -58.15
CA THR A 82 -18.68 20.16 -57.04
C THR A 82 -17.60 19.14 -57.37
N PHE A 83 -16.53 19.07 -56.58
CA PHE A 83 -15.42 18.15 -56.81
C PHE A 83 -15.02 17.36 -55.56
N PRO A 84 -14.96 16.01 -55.63
CA PRO A 84 -14.51 15.21 -54.50
C PRO A 84 -12.98 15.23 -54.42
N LEU A 85 -12.44 15.67 -53.28
CA LEU A 85 -11.01 15.77 -52.98
C LEU A 85 -10.42 14.40 -52.60
N THR A 86 -10.57 13.42 -53.48
CA THR A 86 -10.03 12.05 -53.28
C THR A 86 -8.53 11.98 -53.54
N SER A 87 -7.85 10.98 -52.96
CA SER A 87 -6.43 10.66 -53.21
C SER A 87 -6.13 10.57 -54.72
N ALA A 88 -6.97 9.81 -55.44
CA ALA A 88 -6.87 9.61 -56.88
C ALA A 88 -7.02 10.91 -57.69
N PHE A 89 -7.88 11.83 -57.24
CA PHE A 89 -8.09 13.12 -57.90
C PHE A 89 -6.93 14.09 -57.65
N LEU A 90 -6.54 14.22 -56.38
CA LEU A 90 -5.53 15.18 -55.94
C LEU A 90 -4.12 14.81 -56.40
N ASN A 91 -3.80 13.52 -56.62
CA ASN A 91 -2.47 13.08 -57.03
C ASN A 91 -1.36 13.71 -56.15
N ASN A 92 -1.54 13.63 -54.83
CA ASN A 92 -0.70 14.21 -53.78
C ASN A 92 -0.76 15.74 -53.58
N LEU A 93 -1.60 16.49 -54.30
CA LEU A 93 -1.77 17.93 -54.03
C LEU A 93 -2.23 18.17 -52.58
N THR A 94 -1.35 18.80 -51.79
CA THR A 94 -1.55 19.16 -50.39
C THR A 94 -0.97 20.53 -50.08
N GLY A 95 -1.42 21.15 -48.98
CA GLY A 95 -0.95 22.45 -48.50
C GLY A 95 -1.90 23.60 -48.87
N GLU A 96 -1.36 24.81 -48.87
CA GLU A 96 -2.11 26.02 -49.24
C GLU A 96 -2.41 26.00 -50.74
N CYS A 97 -3.70 26.10 -51.06
CA CYS A 97 -4.25 26.07 -52.40
C CYS A 97 -5.18 27.26 -52.63
N TYR A 98 -5.44 27.59 -53.89
CA TYR A 98 -6.47 28.53 -54.30
C TYR A 98 -7.06 28.10 -55.65
N LEU A 99 -8.24 28.61 -55.98
CA LEU A 99 -8.85 28.44 -57.29
C LEU A 99 -8.41 29.58 -58.19
N SER A 100 -7.81 29.24 -59.34
CA SER A 100 -7.47 30.16 -60.41
C SER A 100 -8.51 30.03 -61.50
N MET A 101 -9.30 31.09 -61.69
CA MET A 101 -10.32 31.17 -62.73
C MET A 101 -9.75 31.94 -63.91
N ASN A 102 -9.76 31.36 -65.10
CA ASN A 102 -9.34 32.02 -66.34
C ASN A 102 -10.58 32.21 -67.24
N PHE A 103 -10.85 33.46 -67.62
CA PHE A 103 -11.90 33.84 -68.55
C PHE A 103 -11.34 34.80 -69.57
N GLU A 104 -11.26 34.38 -70.84
CA GLU A 104 -10.73 35.20 -71.95
C GLU A 104 -9.43 35.97 -71.59
N ASP A 105 -8.45 35.25 -71.04
CA ASP A 105 -7.14 35.76 -70.58
C ASP A 105 -7.14 36.61 -69.31
N GLN A 106 -8.30 36.83 -68.68
CA GLN A 106 -8.40 37.42 -67.35
C GLN A 106 -8.34 36.34 -66.27
N ILE A 107 -7.38 36.48 -65.35
CA ILE A 107 -7.19 35.55 -64.25
C ILE A 107 -7.69 36.17 -62.95
N LYS A 108 -8.63 35.48 -62.30
CA LYS A 108 -9.09 35.77 -60.94
C LYS A 108 -8.76 34.64 -59.99
N LYS A 109 -8.59 34.97 -58.71
CA LYS A 109 -8.21 34.02 -57.67
C LYS A 109 -9.24 34.01 -56.54
N SER A 110 -9.53 32.84 -56.01
CA SER A 110 -10.26 32.71 -54.74
C SER A 110 -9.41 33.10 -53.54
N SER A 111 -10.01 33.11 -52.35
CA SER A 111 -9.25 33.01 -51.11
C SER A 111 -8.40 31.73 -51.09
N THR A 112 -7.28 31.80 -50.37
CA THR A 112 -6.44 30.62 -50.11
C THR A 112 -7.10 29.72 -49.07
N PHE A 113 -6.88 28.41 -49.20
CA PHE A 113 -7.38 27.40 -48.28
C PHE A 113 -6.42 26.21 -48.18
N LEU A 114 -6.47 25.48 -47.07
CA LEU A 114 -5.58 24.36 -46.79
C LEU A 114 -6.22 23.02 -47.18
N ILE A 115 -5.58 22.24 -48.05
CA ILE A 115 -5.90 20.82 -48.26
C ILE A 115 -4.91 19.96 -47.47
N THR A 116 -5.41 19.11 -46.57
CA THR A 116 -4.57 18.30 -45.68
C THR A 116 -5.15 16.92 -45.43
N ASN A 117 -4.30 15.96 -45.05
CA ASN A 117 -4.71 14.63 -44.58
C ASN A 117 -4.59 14.48 -43.05
N LYS A 118 -4.28 15.57 -42.33
CA LYS A 118 -4.05 15.54 -40.88
C LYS A 118 -5.35 15.34 -40.10
N ILE A 119 -5.26 14.50 -39.06
CA ILE A 119 -6.24 14.37 -37.99
C ILE A 119 -5.68 15.01 -36.71
N ASN A 120 -6.53 15.62 -35.90
CA ASN A 120 -6.21 16.05 -34.56
C ASN A 120 -6.67 14.98 -33.56
N VAL A 121 -5.71 14.30 -32.93
CA VAL A 121 -5.98 13.25 -31.93
C VAL A 121 -5.71 13.75 -30.52
N ASP A 122 -6.66 13.57 -29.61
CA ASP A 122 -6.45 13.69 -28.15
C ASP A 122 -6.76 12.35 -27.51
N ILE A 123 -5.83 11.81 -26.72
CA ILE A 123 -5.98 10.51 -26.05
C ILE A 123 -5.56 10.65 -24.59
N LYS A 124 -6.31 10.00 -23.73
CA LYS A 124 -6.07 9.96 -22.29
C LYS A 124 -6.05 8.51 -21.84
N PHE A 125 -4.97 8.14 -21.17
CA PHE A 125 -4.85 6.90 -20.44
C PHE A 125 -5.41 7.08 -19.04
N ASN A 126 -5.86 5.99 -18.40
CA ASN A 126 -6.38 6.05 -17.04
C ASN A 126 -5.33 6.42 -15.98
N ARG A 127 -4.05 6.14 -16.26
CA ARG A 127 -2.88 6.49 -15.43
C ARG A 127 -1.60 6.37 -16.28
N GLU A 128 -0.47 6.74 -15.72
CA GLU A 128 0.85 6.68 -16.37
C GLU A 128 1.67 5.46 -15.88
N ASP A 129 1.44 5.01 -14.64
CA ASP A 129 2.14 3.87 -14.01
C ASP A 129 1.24 2.63 -13.90
N PHE A 130 1.76 1.46 -14.27
CA PHE A 130 1.01 0.20 -14.32
C PHE A 130 1.81 -0.96 -13.72
N PHE A 131 1.14 -1.89 -13.04
CA PHE A 131 1.68 -3.22 -12.82
C PHE A 131 1.33 -4.14 -14.00
N THR A 132 2.05 -5.25 -14.11
CA THR A 132 1.72 -6.30 -15.08
C THR A 132 0.35 -6.91 -14.81
N ASN A 133 -0.29 -7.44 -15.86
CA ASN A 133 -1.65 -8.00 -15.80
C ASN A 133 -2.76 -6.98 -15.43
N GLU A 134 -2.44 -5.69 -15.40
CA GLU A 134 -3.45 -4.65 -15.24
C GLU A 134 -3.91 -4.12 -16.61
N ASN A 135 -5.21 -3.83 -16.72
CA ASN A 135 -5.79 -3.23 -17.92
C ASN A 135 -5.39 -1.75 -18.02
N VAL A 136 -4.63 -1.42 -19.05
CA VAL A 136 -4.42 -0.04 -19.50
C VAL A 136 -5.65 0.37 -20.28
N THR A 137 -6.49 1.22 -19.71
CA THR A 137 -7.68 1.72 -20.42
C THR A 137 -7.38 3.08 -21.01
N PHE A 138 -7.85 3.32 -22.22
CA PHE A 138 -7.67 4.59 -22.89
C PHE A 138 -8.98 5.06 -23.51
N THR A 139 -9.15 6.39 -23.53
CA THR A 139 -10.23 7.07 -24.20
C THR A 139 -9.65 8.18 -25.05
N GLY A 140 -10.12 8.33 -26.28
CA GLY A 140 -9.64 9.37 -27.17
C GLY A 140 -10.73 9.97 -28.03
N SER A 141 -10.38 11.13 -28.60
CA SER A 141 -11.17 11.83 -29.59
C SER A 141 -10.31 12.18 -30.79
N ALA A 142 -10.92 12.13 -31.97
CA ALA A 142 -10.29 12.38 -33.25
C ALA A 142 -11.18 13.30 -34.08
N SER A 143 -10.64 14.44 -34.51
CA SER A 143 -11.31 15.34 -35.43
C SER A 143 -10.43 15.65 -36.62
N LYS A 144 -11.03 15.78 -37.79
CA LYS A 144 -10.37 16.26 -39.01
C LYS A 144 -9.88 17.71 -38.80
N ALA A 145 -8.99 18.19 -39.66
CA ALA A 145 -8.48 19.57 -39.58
C ALA A 145 -9.60 20.61 -39.75
N ASN A 146 -10.64 20.27 -40.51
CA ASN A 146 -11.88 21.05 -40.66
C ASN A 146 -12.88 20.90 -39.48
N LYS A 147 -12.48 20.26 -38.36
CA LYS A 147 -13.28 19.98 -37.14
C LYS A 147 -14.41 18.95 -37.31
N GLN A 148 -14.57 18.31 -38.45
CA GLN A 148 -15.53 17.22 -38.60
C GLN A 148 -15.08 15.96 -37.83
N PRO A 149 -16.01 15.13 -37.35
CA PRO A 149 -15.65 13.88 -36.67
C PRO A 149 -15.04 12.88 -37.66
N VAL A 150 -14.07 12.10 -37.17
CA VAL A 150 -13.45 11.00 -37.92
C VAL A 150 -14.28 9.72 -37.75
N ASN A 151 -14.49 8.96 -38.82
CA ASN A 151 -15.02 7.59 -38.76
C ASN A 151 -13.98 6.64 -39.33
N GLY A 152 -13.35 5.82 -38.49
CA GLY A 152 -12.18 5.05 -38.89
C GLY A 152 -11.73 4.06 -37.83
N ALA A 153 -10.42 3.91 -37.65
CA ALA A 153 -9.84 3.04 -36.64
C ALA A 153 -8.64 3.71 -35.96
N ALA A 154 -8.41 3.34 -34.71
CA ALA A 154 -7.21 3.67 -33.96
C ALA A 154 -6.44 2.37 -33.73
N LYS A 155 -5.19 2.33 -34.21
CA LYS A 155 -4.23 1.26 -33.96
C LYS A 155 -3.27 1.73 -32.87
N ILE A 156 -3.25 1.01 -31.76
CA ILE A 156 -2.37 1.27 -30.64
C ILE A 156 -1.36 0.13 -30.58
N SER A 157 -0.07 0.44 -30.59
CA SER A 157 1.00 -0.57 -30.59
C SER A 157 2.11 -0.24 -29.61
N ILE A 158 2.67 -1.29 -29.00
CA ILE A 158 3.82 -1.21 -28.10
C ILE A 158 4.92 -2.09 -28.70
N GLY A 159 5.81 -1.46 -29.48
CA GLY A 159 6.81 -2.16 -30.28
C GLY A 159 7.76 -3.04 -29.45
N GLN A 160 8.11 -2.61 -28.23
CA GLN A 160 9.05 -3.34 -27.36
C GLN A 160 8.58 -4.77 -27.00
N ILE A 161 7.27 -5.00 -26.96
CA ILE A 161 6.65 -6.27 -26.54
C ILE A 161 5.71 -6.87 -27.59
N GLY A 162 5.67 -6.27 -28.79
CA GLY A 162 4.85 -6.76 -29.90
C GLY A 162 3.34 -6.74 -29.62
N LEU A 163 2.86 -5.87 -28.74
CA LEU A 163 1.42 -5.71 -28.47
C LEU A 163 0.80 -4.76 -29.49
N GLU A 164 -0.38 -5.14 -29.98
CA GLU A 164 -1.20 -4.32 -30.88
C GLU A 164 -2.67 -4.46 -30.50
N SER A 165 -3.40 -3.33 -30.52
CA SER A 165 -4.84 -3.26 -30.32
C SER A 165 -5.45 -2.32 -31.36
N ILE A 166 -6.48 -2.78 -32.06
CA ILE A 166 -7.20 -1.98 -33.05
C ILE A 166 -8.62 -1.76 -32.54
N VAL A 167 -9.01 -0.49 -32.39
CA VAL A 167 -10.37 -0.11 -31.96
C VAL A 167 -11.04 0.77 -33.00
N PRO A 168 -12.36 0.65 -33.20
CA PRO A 168 -13.10 1.52 -34.11
C PRO A 168 -13.16 2.96 -33.55
N VAL A 169 -13.13 3.93 -34.47
CA VAL A 169 -13.36 5.35 -34.18
C VAL A 169 -14.72 5.71 -34.78
N GLU A 170 -15.69 5.98 -33.92
CA GLU A 170 -17.07 6.28 -34.32
C GLU A 170 -17.42 7.70 -33.90
N SER A 171 -17.87 8.53 -34.85
CA SER A 171 -18.19 9.94 -34.61
C SER A 171 -17.06 10.69 -33.88
N GLY A 172 -15.81 10.39 -34.24
CA GLY A 172 -14.62 11.02 -33.67
C GLY A 172 -14.30 10.60 -32.25
N LYS A 173 -14.86 9.49 -31.73
CA LYS A 173 -14.55 8.97 -30.38
C LYS A 173 -14.11 7.52 -30.46
N PHE A 174 -13.20 7.14 -29.57
CA PHE A 174 -12.75 5.77 -29.43
C PHE A 174 -12.33 5.47 -27.99
N SER A 175 -12.44 4.22 -27.60
CA SER A 175 -11.95 3.73 -26.32
C SER A 175 -11.55 2.27 -26.43
N GLY A 176 -10.68 1.84 -25.54
CA GLY A 176 -10.20 0.46 -25.53
C GLY A 176 -9.35 0.16 -24.32
N TYR A 177 -8.75 -1.03 -24.34
CA TYR A 177 -7.76 -1.41 -23.36
C TYR A 177 -6.63 -2.24 -23.98
N ILE A 178 -5.50 -2.25 -23.28
CA ILE A 178 -4.34 -3.09 -23.56
C ILE A 178 -3.98 -3.80 -22.26
N LEU A 179 -3.62 -5.08 -22.37
CA LEU A 179 -3.17 -5.89 -21.24
C LEU A 179 -1.68 -6.15 -21.39
N PHE A 180 -0.88 -5.67 -20.43
CA PHE A 180 0.54 -6.02 -20.37
C PHE A 180 0.69 -7.50 -19.96
N PRO A 181 1.55 -8.28 -20.64
CA PRO A 181 1.79 -9.66 -20.25
C PRO A 181 2.37 -9.73 -18.84
N GLU A 182 2.13 -10.83 -18.13
CA GLU A 182 2.64 -11.04 -16.77
C GLU A 182 4.17 -10.96 -16.68
N SER A 183 4.87 -11.32 -17.77
CA SER A 183 6.33 -11.27 -17.86
C SER A 183 6.88 -9.94 -18.42
N ALA A 184 6.07 -8.88 -18.53
CA ALA A 184 6.55 -7.60 -19.03
C ALA A 184 7.59 -7.00 -18.07
N LYS A 185 8.79 -6.74 -18.58
CA LYS A 185 9.88 -6.12 -17.83
C LYS A 185 9.48 -4.74 -17.31
N ALA A 186 9.92 -4.38 -16.11
CA ALA A 186 9.71 -3.05 -15.56
C ALA A 186 10.46 -1.98 -16.38
N GLY A 187 9.89 -0.78 -16.48
CA GLY A 187 10.48 0.35 -17.19
C GLY A 187 9.49 1.07 -18.11
N ASP A 188 10.01 1.98 -18.92
CA ASP A 188 9.22 2.84 -19.80
C ASP A 188 8.95 2.19 -21.16
N TYR A 189 7.70 2.27 -21.59
CA TYR A 189 7.20 1.74 -22.85
C TYR A 189 6.65 2.87 -23.71
N ASN A 190 7.04 2.86 -24.98
CA ASN A 190 6.54 3.81 -25.96
C ASN A 190 5.32 3.20 -26.63
N ILE A 191 4.22 3.93 -26.58
CA ILE A 191 2.94 3.55 -27.15
C ILE A 191 2.68 4.42 -28.35
N ASP A 192 2.71 3.80 -29.52
CA ASP A 192 2.38 4.45 -30.78
C ASP A 192 0.88 4.33 -31.04
N VAL A 193 0.23 5.47 -31.24
CA VAL A 193 -1.20 5.62 -31.49
C VAL A 193 -1.37 6.18 -32.89
N PHE A 194 -1.72 5.29 -33.83
CA PHE A 194 -2.00 5.62 -35.22
C PHE A 194 -3.51 5.66 -35.44
N VAL A 195 -4.07 6.86 -35.59
CA VAL A 195 -5.50 7.04 -35.87
C VAL A 195 -5.67 7.37 -37.35
N TYR A 196 -6.55 6.65 -38.03
CA TYR A 196 -6.75 6.83 -39.45
C TYR A 196 -8.21 6.64 -39.89
N GLU A 197 -8.56 7.32 -40.97
CA GLU A 197 -9.78 7.14 -41.75
C GLU A 197 -9.42 6.42 -43.05
N SER A 198 -10.23 5.43 -43.44
CA SER A 198 -10.06 4.74 -44.72
C SER A 198 -11.32 4.83 -45.57
N LYS A 199 -11.13 5.03 -46.88
CA LYS A 199 -12.18 4.97 -47.89
C LYS A 199 -11.72 4.04 -49.00
N ASN A 200 -12.52 3.02 -49.32
CA ASN A 200 -12.20 1.99 -50.32
C ASN A 200 -10.86 1.25 -50.07
N GLY A 201 -10.47 1.07 -48.80
CA GLY A 201 -9.23 0.36 -48.41
C GLY A 201 -7.96 1.22 -48.44
N GLU A 202 -8.03 2.47 -48.92
CA GLU A 202 -6.94 3.43 -48.85
C GLU A 202 -7.08 4.31 -47.60
N VAL A 203 -5.97 4.62 -46.93
CA VAL A 203 -5.94 5.57 -45.81
C VAL A 203 -5.98 6.99 -46.37
N THR A 204 -7.04 7.74 -46.05
CA THR A 204 -7.25 9.09 -46.58
C THR A 204 -6.76 10.16 -45.61
N ASN A 205 -7.05 10.02 -44.32
CA ASN A 205 -6.65 10.94 -43.28
C ASN A 205 -6.02 10.18 -42.11
N PHE A 206 -4.96 10.72 -41.50
CA PHE A 206 -4.31 10.07 -40.36
C PHE A 206 -3.58 11.05 -39.44
N ASP A 207 -3.22 10.55 -38.25
CA ASP A 207 -2.25 11.15 -37.33
C ASP A 207 -1.53 10.02 -36.59
N ASN A 208 -0.29 10.30 -36.14
CA ASN A 208 0.49 9.36 -35.34
C ASN A 208 1.06 10.08 -34.13
N LYS A 209 0.82 9.55 -32.94
CA LYS A 209 1.33 10.09 -31.68
C LYS A 209 1.98 9.00 -30.85
N THR A 210 3.08 9.35 -30.18
CA THR A 210 3.76 8.45 -29.25
C THR A 210 3.58 8.94 -27.82
N PHE A 211 3.24 8.03 -26.92
CA PHE A 211 3.10 8.27 -25.48
C PHE A 211 4.06 7.37 -24.71
N SER A 212 4.47 7.77 -23.51
CA SER A 212 5.29 6.93 -22.62
C SER A 212 4.42 6.46 -21.45
N LEU A 213 4.41 5.16 -21.18
CA LEU A 213 3.84 4.58 -19.96
C LEU A 213 4.91 3.82 -19.19
N THR A 214 4.84 3.81 -17.86
CA THR A 214 5.82 3.13 -17.01
C THR A 214 5.21 1.86 -16.42
N VAL A 215 5.87 0.72 -16.63
CA VAL A 215 5.55 -0.54 -15.96
C VAL A 215 6.38 -0.65 -14.70
N LEU A 216 5.72 -0.73 -13.54
CA LEU A 216 6.35 -0.83 -12.24
C LEU A 216 6.91 -2.23 -12.00
N GLN A 217 8.00 -2.30 -11.23
CA GLN A 217 8.60 -3.56 -10.82
C GLN A 217 7.72 -4.24 -9.76
N MET A 218 7.44 -5.53 -9.95
CA MET A 218 6.62 -6.33 -9.05
C MET A 218 7.39 -7.60 -8.63
N PRO A 219 7.59 -7.82 -7.32
CA PRO A 219 8.20 -9.04 -6.82
C PRO A 219 7.45 -10.29 -7.29
N SER A 220 8.16 -11.25 -7.88
CA SER A 220 7.58 -12.50 -8.41
C SER A 220 8.09 -13.73 -7.66
N SER A 221 9.37 -13.76 -7.32
CA SER A 221 10.02 -14.92 -6.72
C SER A 221 11.19 -14.52 -5.82
N LEU A 222 11.51 -15.38 -4.87
CA LEU A 222 12.60 -15.18 -3.90
C LEU A 222 13.44 -16.46 -3.87
N GLU A 223 14.74 -16.31 -4.03
CA GLU A 223 15.71 -17.41 -4.01
C GLU A 223 16.73 -17.21 -2.89
N ILE A 224 17.12 -18.28 -2.21
CA ILE A 224 18.18 -18.27 -1.21
C ILE A 224 19.45 -18.84 -1.84
N GLN A 225 20.52 -18.05 -1.85
CA GLN A 225 21.85 -18.50 -2.24
C GLN A 225 22.63 -18.88 -0.98
N SER A 226 23.06 -20.13 -0.94
CA SER A 226 23.87 -20.73 0.13
C SER A 226 24.57 -21.98 -0.40
N PRO A 227 25.68 -22.41 0.21
CA PRO A 227 26.23 -23.75 -0.02
C PRO A 227 25.22 -24.84 0.36
N ASP A 228 25.33 -26.01 -0.27
CA ASP A 228 24.49 -27.17 0.06
C ASP A 228 25.00 -27.92 1.31
N ASN A 229 26.28 -27.74 1.64
CA ASN A 229 26.93 -28.36 2.79
C ASN A 229 27.77 -27.32 3.54
N ALA A 230 27.85 -27.45 4.86
CA ALA A 230 28.68 -26.61 5.72
C ALA A 230 29.44 -27.46 6.74
N ASP A 231 30.67 -27.04 7.06
CA ASP A 231 31.48 -27.65 8.11
C ASP A 231 31.27 -26.94 9.44
N PRO A 232 31.18 -27.66 10.57
CA PRO A 232 31.30 -27.04 11.88
C PRO A 232 32.63 -26.28 12.00
N GLY A 233 32.59 -25.06 12.53
CA GLY A 233 33.72 -24.13 12.61
C GLY A 233 33.90 -23.23 11.37
N SER A 234 33.22 -23.51 10.26
CA SER A 234 33.31 -22.69 9.04
C SER A 234 32.36 -21.49 9.04
N GLU A 235 32.71 -20.49 8.23
CA GLU A 235 31.84 -19.36 7.89
C GLU A 235 31.21 -19.60 6.52
N ILE A 236 29.88 -19.49 6.42
CA ILE A 236 29.15 -19.60 5.16
C ILE A 236 28.46 -18.29 4.80
N ASP A 237 28.46 -17.97 3.52
CA ASP A 237 27.74 -16.82 2.98
C ASP A 237 26.31 -17.22 2.61
N ILE A 238 25.34 -16.46 3.12
CA ILE A 238 23.91 -16.65 2.85
C ILE A 238 23.35 -15.33 2.33
N SER A 239 22.73 -15.36 1.16
CA SER A 239 22.00 -14.21 0.62
C SER A 239 20.62 -14.64 0.15
N ALA A 240 19.73 -13.67 0.01
CA ALA A 240 18.42 -13.87 -0.59
C ALA A 240 18.27 -12.88 -1.75
N VAL A 241 17.94 -13.39 -2.93
CA VAL A 241 17.77 -12.61 -4.15
C VAL A 241 16.29 -12.58 -4.49
N LEU A 242 15.72 -11.38 -4.51
CA LEU A 242 14.35 -11.16 -4.93
C LEU A 242 14.36 -10.90 -6.44
N TYR A 243 13.45 -11.54 -7.17
CA TYR A 243 13.30 -11.37 -8.61
C TYR A 243 11.97 -10.73 -8.95
N ASP A 244 11.95 -9.92 -10.00
CA ASP A 244 10.76 -9.29 -10.53
C ASP A 244 10.00 -10.18 -11.52
N GLN A 245 8.93 -9.66 -12.09
CA GLN A 245 8.07 -10.37 -13.02
C GLN A 245 8.76 -10.83 -14.32
N ALA A 246 9.89 -10.23 -14.69
CA ALA A 246 10.71 -10.60 -15.84
C ALA A 246 11.94 -11.44 -15.43
N HIS A 247 11.98 -11.88 -14.16
CA HIS A 247 13.09 -12.61 -13.56
C HIS A 247 14.40 -11.79 -13.50
N ASP A 248 14.28 -10.45 -13.50
CA ASP A 248 15.41 -9.57 -13.20
C ASP A 248 15.55 -9.41 -11.67
N PRO A 249 16.77 -9.35 -11.13
CA PRO A 249 16.98 -9.15 -9.70
C PRO A 249 16.48 -7.77 -9.23
N MET A 250 15.89 -7.74 -8.04
CA MET A 250 15.36 -6.56 -7.37
C MET A 250 16.25 -6.19 -6.18
N ASP A 251 16.96 -5.08 -6.31
CA ASP A 251 17.84 -4.58 -5.25
C ASP A 251 17.10 -3.67 -4.26
N GLY A 252 17.63 -3.56 -3.04
CA GLY A 252 17.19 -2.56 -2.06
C GLY A 252 15.98 -2.94 -1.21
N PHE A 253 15.27 -4.03 -1.54
CA PHE A 253 14.15 -4.54 -0.75
C PHE A 253 14.62 -5.21 0.54
N SER A 254 13.96 -4.92 1.66
CA SER A 254 14.27 -5.60 2.93
C SER A 254 13.85 -7.06 2.87
N THR A 255 14.76 -7.95 3.27
CA THR A 255 14.57 -9.40 3.29
C THR A 255 14.94 -9.95 4.66
N ALA A 256 14.00 -10.64 5.29
CA ALA A 256 14.23 -11.31 6.57
C ALA A 256 14.72 -12.73 6.32
N ILE A 257 15.95 -13.04 6.75
CA ILE A 257 16.57 -14.36 6.66
C ILE A 257 16.63 -14.97 8.05
N ASN A 258 16.02 -16.13 8.24
CA ASN A 258 16.05 -16.89 9.48
C ASN A 258 16.67 -18.27 9.22
N VAL A 259 17.59 -18.69 10.08
CA VAL A 259 18.26 -19.99 10.01
C VAL A 259 17.86 -20.82 11.22
N PHE A 260 17.37 -22.04 10.95
CA PHE A 260 16.94 -23.00 11.95
C PHE A 260 17.83 -24.24 11.91
N ASP A 261 18.21 -24.74 13.08
CA ASP A 261 18.94 -26.00 13.20
C ASP A 261 18.02 -27.22 13.02
N VAL A 262 18.58 -28.41 13.19
CA VAL A 262 17.86 -29.69 13.12
C VAL A 262 16.75 -29.85 14.16
N ASN A 263 16.81 -29.09 15.26
CA ASN A 263 15.81 -29.10 16.32
C ASN A 263 14.75 -28.00 16.12
N ASN A 264 14.80 -27.31 14.97
CA ASN A 264 13.96 -26.16 14.65
C ASN A 264 14.17 -24.98 15.61
N GLN A 265 15.33 -24.89 16.24
CA GLN A 265 15.76 -23.74 17.03
C GLN A 265 16.30 -22.65 16.11
N ASN A 266 15.83 -21.41 16.29
CA ASN A 266 16.32 -20.27 15.53
C ASN A 266 17.75 -19.92 15.98
N ILE A 267 18.72 -20.11 15.09
CA ILE A 267 20.14 -19.85 15.35
C ILE A 267 20.50 -18.41 15.00
N LYS A 268 19.92 -17.88 13.92
CA LYS A 268 20.21 -16.53 13.42
C LYS A 268 19.00 -15.95 12.71
N SER A 269 18.72 -14.68 13.01
CA SER A 269 17.70 -13.87 12.33
C SER A 269 18.34 -12.56 11.90
N VAL A 270 18.37 -12.28 10.59
CA VAL A 270 18.94 -11.05 10.04
C VAL A 270 17.96 -10.41 9.07
N LEU A 271 17.88 -9.09 9.12
CA LEU A 271 17.22 -8.27 8.12
C LEU A 271 18.31 -7.69 7.22
N SER A 272 18.42 -8.17 5.99
CA SER A 272 19.37 -7.67 4.97
C SER A 272 18.61 -7.05 3.80
N LYS A 273 19.29 -6.38 2.87
CA LYS A 273 18.67 -6.07 1.59
C LYS A 273 18.76 -7.29 0.65
N ALA A 274 17.81 -7.40 -0.27
CA ALA A 274 17.86 -8.37 -1.35
C ALA A 274 19.17 -8.21 -2.12
N GLY A 275 19.84 -9.33 -2.40
CA GLY A 275 21.17 -9.38 -3.01
C GLY A 275 22.37 -9.24 -2.05
N GLU A 276 22.18 -8.74 -0.83
CA GLU A 276 23.27 -8.60 0.14
C GLU A 276 23.59 -9.94 0.83
N SER A 277 24.87 -10.32 0.85
CA SER A 277 25.35 -11.50 1.56
C SER A 277 25.51 -11.25 3.06
N THR A 278 25.03 -12.20 3.86
CA THR A 278 25.21 -12.26 5.30
C THR A 278 26.02 -13.51 5.67
N LYS A 279 27.10 -13.30 6.40
CA LYS A 279 27.95 -14.36 6.93
C LYS A 279 27.31 -15.08 8.11
N LEU A 280 27.31 -16.41 8.13
CA LEU A 280 26.91 -17.26 9.25
C LEU A 280 28.09 -18.13 9.68
N ILE A 281 28.50 -18.03 10.94
CA ILE A 281 29.51 -18.91 11.53
C ILE A 281 28.79 -20.13 12.11
N ILE A 282 29.15 -21.31 11.63
CA ILE A 282 28.68 -22.58 12.20
C ILE A 282 29.60 -22.94 13.35
N LEU A 283 29.08 -23.09 14.56
CA LEU A 283 29.89 -23.47 15.73
C LEU A 283 30.44 -24.89 15.56
N THR A 284 31.61 -25.20 16.14
CA THR A 284 32.25 -26.52 16.05
C THR A 284 31.40 -27.65 16.64
N ASN A 285 30.56 -27.31 17.63
CA ASN A 285 29.62 -28.21 18.29
C ASN A 285 28.17 -28.09 17.76
N ALA A 286 27.97 -27.41 16.62
CA ALA A 286 26.65 -27.22 16.03
C ALA A 286 26.05 -28.56 15.58
N PRO A 287 24.79 -28.88 15.94
CA PRO A 287 24.23 -30.22 15.70
C PRO A 287 24.20 -30.57 14.21
N GLN A 288 24.69 -31.78 13.90
CA GLN A 288 24.75 -32.29 12.54
C GLN A 288 23.37 -32.55 11.94
N GLY A 289 23.25 -32.40 10.61
CA GLY A 289 22.04 -32.72 9.84
C GLY A 289 21.54 -31.56 8.98
N TYR A 290 20.30 -31.67 8.50
CA TYR A 290 19.70 -30.66 7.61
C TYR A 290 19.19 -29.45 8.38
N TRP A 291 19.82 -28.31 8.12
CA TRP A 291 19.41 -27.01 8.63
C TRP A 291 18.50 -26.33 7.61
N ASN A 292 17.57 -25.50 8.06
CA ASN A 292 16.58 -24.84 7.23
C ASN A 292 16.80 -23.32 7.24
N ILE A 293 16.97 -22.73 6.06
CA ILE A 293 17.01 -21.29 5.85
C ILE A 293 15.66 -20.87 5.30
N THR A 294 15.01 -19.92 5.95
CA THR A 294 13.79 -19.29 5.42
C THR A 294 14.08 -17.84 5.12
N ALA A 295 13.67 -17.37 3.95
CA ALA A 295 13.73 -15.97 3.58
C ALA A 295 12.32 -15.45 3.29
N GLU A 296 12.04 -14.22 3.69
CA GLU A 296 10.76 -13.55 3.48
C GLU A 296 10.97 -12.09 3.04
N SER A 297 10.35 -11.71 1.93
CA SER A 297 10.32 -10.33 1.43
C SER A 297 9.03 -10.09 0.65
N GLU A 298 8.40 -8.91 0.82
CA GLU A 298 7.16 -8.52 0.12
C GLU A 298 6.04 -9.60 0.11
N LYS A 299 5.92 -10.35 1.22
CA LYS A 299 5.00 -11.49 1.43
C LYS A 299 5.34 -12.77 0.66
N ILE A 300 6.42 -12.76 -0.10
CA ILE A 300 6.98 -13.96 -0.72
C ILE A 300 7.88 -14.63 0.31
N LYS A 301 7.61 -15.91 0.57
CA LYS A 301 8.39 -16.72 1.49
C LYS A 301 8.96 -17.92 0.75
N THR A 302 10.25 -18.16 0.94
CA THR A 302 10.95 -19.31 0.37
C THR A 302 11.75 -20.01 1.46
N ASN A 303 12.07 -21.27 1.24
CA ASN A 303 12.89 -22.07 2.14
C ASN A 303 13.92 -22.90 1.37
N LYS A 304 15.12 -22.99 1.92
CA LYS A 304 16.22 -23.80 1.40
C LYS A 304 16.87 -24.57 2.55
N VAL A 305 17.24 -25.82 2.30
CA VAL A 305 17.96 -26.64 3.29
C VAL A 305 19.43 -26.77 2.90
N PHE A 306 20.30 -26.83 3.89
CA PHE A 306 21.72 -27.20 3.72
C PHE A 306 22.13 -28.17 4.82
N TYR A 307 23.16 -28.98 4.56
CA TYR A 307 23.57 -30.05 5.47
C TYR A 307 24.82 -29.64 6.28
N VAL A 308 24.73 -29.71 7.60
CA VAL A 308 25.88 -29.53 8.50
C VAL A 308 26.55 -30.88 8.73
N ARG A 309 27.83 -30.99 8.36
CA ARG A 309 28.61 -32.23 8.45
C ARG A 309 28.99 -32.59 9.89
N GLU A 310 29.40 -33.84 10.08
CA GLU A 310 29.94 -34.31 11.35
C GLU A 310 31.33 -33.69 11.59
N ASN A 311 31.61 -33.26 12.82
CA ASN A 311 32.92 -32.83 13.29
C ASN A 311 33.31 -33.66 14.52
N LYS A 312 34.32 -34.52 14.35
CA LYS A 312 34.87 -35.42 15.38
C LYS A 312 36.17 -34.85 15.91
N GLU A 313 36.07 -33.80 16.71
CA GLU A 313 37.23 -33.03 17.21
C GLU A 313 37.25 -32.97 18.73
N ALA A 314 38.44 -33.08 19.32
CA ALA A 314 38.67 -32.94 20.75
C ALA A 314 39.79 -31.93 21.03
N GLU A 315 39.62 -31.19 22.12
CA GLU A 315 40.61 -30.26 22.66
C GLU A 315 41.40 -30.95 23.78
N PHE A 316 42.73 -30.81 23.74
CA PHE A 316 43.66 -31.39 24.69
C PHE A 316 44.39 -30.31 25.47
N GLU A 317 44.05 -30.13 26.74
CA GLU A 317 44.70 -29.17 27.64
C GLU A 317 45.43 -29.90 28.76
N ILE A 318 46.71 -29.57 28.96
CA ILE A 318 47.52 -30.13 30.04
C ILE A 318 47.76 -29.03 31.06
N SER A 319 47.24 -29.22 32.28
CA SER A 319 47.40 -28.27 33.38
C SER A 319 47.90 -28.99 34.63
N ASN A 320 49.11 -28.65 35.07
CA ASN A 320 49.83 -29.34 36.15
C ASN A 320 50.01 -30.84 35.88
N ASN A 321 49.46 -31.71 36.70
CA ASN A 321 49.49 -33.16 36.53
C ASN A 321 48.18 -33.71 35.92
N THR A 322 47.29 -32.87 35.39
CA THR A 322 46.00 -33.28 34.86
C THR A 322 45.92 -33.01 33.36
N LEU A 323 45.62 -34.06 32.59
CA LEU A 323 45.22 -33.96 31.19
C LEU A 323 43.70 -33.83 31.11
N ILE A 324 43.24 -32.72 30.53
CA ILE A 324 41.84 -32.41 30.29
C ILE A 324 41.58 -32.65 28.80
N ILE A 325 40.76 -33.65 28.50
CA ILE A 325 40.30 -33.93 27.14
C ILE A 325 38.86 -33.48 27.04
N ARG A 326 38.52 -32.63 26.07
CA ARG A 326 37.16 -32.11 25.89
C ARG A 326 36.68 -32.36 24.47
N ASN A 327 35.51 -32.98 24.31
CA ASN A 327 34.88 -33.10 23.00
C ASN A 327 34.31 -31.72 22.59
N ILE A 328 34.94 -31.08 21.60
CA ILE A 328 34.52 -29.79 21.03
C ILE A 328 33.75 -29.93 19.71
N GLY A 329 33.64 -31.17 19.21
CA GLY A 329 32.86 -31.53 18.04
C GLY A 329 31.36 -31.64 18.30
N ASN A 330 30.62 -31.96 17.23
CA ASN A 330 29.16 -32.06 17.25
C ASN A 330 28.62 -33.50 17.27
N VAL A 331 29.52 -34.49 17.31
CA VAL A 331 29.21 -35.92 17.44
C VAL A 331 30.01 -36.54 18.59
N PRO A 332 29.61 -37.71 19.11
CA PRO A 332 30.42 -38.45 20.08
C PRO A 332 31.84 -38.67 19.56
N TYR A 333 32.82 -38.37 20.41
CA TYR A 333 34.23 -38.54 20.12
C TYR A 333 34.64 -39.95 20.55
N ASP A 334 34.64 -40.86 19.57
CA ASP A 334 34.97 -42.27 19.73
C ASP A 334 36.26 -42.58 18.94
N ARG A 335 37.41 -42.38 19.59
CA ARG A 335 38.74 -42.49 18.96
C ARG A 335 39.78 -43.03 19.94
N LEU A 336 40.85 -43.61 19.39
CA LEU A 336 42.05 -43.99 20.13
C LEU A 336 42.98 -42.77 20.22
N ILE A 337 43.46 -42.45 21.42
CA ILE A 337 44.48 -41.43 21.62
C ILE A 337 45.78 -42.08 22.12
N GLN A 338 46.90 -41.51 21.73
CA GLN A 338 48.23 -41.88 22.22
C GLN A 338 48.73 -40.80 23.18
N ILE A 339 49.02 -41.19 24.42
CA ILE A 339 49.59 -40.33 25.46
C ILE A 339 51.03 -40.77 25.68
N SER A 340 51.98 -39.86 25.49
CA SER A 340 53.41 -40.12 25.65
C SER A 340 53.96 -39.30 26.81
N ILE A 341 54.55 -39.97 27.81
CA ILE A 341 55.19 -39.34 28.98
C ILE A 341 56.68 -39.72 28.92
N GLY A 342 57.54 -38.79 28.50
CA GLY A 342 58.95 -39.09 28.25
C GLY A 342 59.12 -40.16 27.14
N ASN A 343 59.62 -41.34 27.49
CA ASN A 343 59.87 -42.45 26.54
C ASN A 343 58.77 -43.52 26.55
N THR A 344 57.78 -43.40 27.43
CA THR A 344 56.68 -44.36 27.52
C THR A 344 55.45 -43.81 26.81
N THR A 345 54.78 -44.68 26.09
CA THR A 345 53.58 -44.35 25.30
C THR A 345 52.45 -45.30 25.69
N GLU A 346 51.28 -44.74 25.96
CA GLU A 346 50.08 -45.48 26.31
C GLU A 346 48.96 -45.11 25.34
N ILE A 347 48.18 -46.11 24.90
CA ILE A 347 47.05 -45.91 23.98
C ILE A 347 45.77 -46.12 24.77
N GLN A 348 44.90 -45.11 24.75
CA GLN A 348 43.62 -45.14 25.44
C GLN A 348 42.47 -44.97 24.45
N HIS A 349 41.42 -45.78 24.61
CA HIS A 349 40.18 -45.60 23.86
C HIS A 349 39.27 -44.60 24.58
N LEU A 350 38.91 -43.52 23.90
CA LEU A 350 38.02 -42.50 24.42
C LEU A 350 36.67 -42.60 23.74
N ASN A 351 35.61 -42.59 24.55
CA ASN A 351 34.23 -42.44 24.10
C ASN A 351 33.58 -41.31 24.90
N LEU A 352 33.63 -40.10 24.34
CA LEU A 352 33.12 -38.88 24.98
C LEU A 352 31.86 -38.39 24.27
N SER A 353 30.78 -38.26 25.03
CA SER A 353 29.58 -37.56 24.56
C SER A 353 29.90 -36.12 24.14
N THR A 354 29.09 -35.53 23.26
CA THR A 354 29.25 -34.14 22.79
C THR A 354 29.32 -33.15 23.95
N GLY A 355 30.38 -32.34 24.00
CA GLY A 355 30.59 -31.35 25.06
C GLY A 355 31.06 -31.91 26.41
N SER A 356 31.18 -33.24 26.56
CA SER A 356 31.72 -33.85 27.77
C SER A 356 33.25 -33.70 27.83
N SER A 357 33.79 -33.69 29.04
CA SER A 357 35.23 -33.69 29.28
C SER A 357 35.63 -34.88 30.16
N LEU A 358 36.83 -35.39 29.91
CA LEU A 358 37.49 -36.42 30.69
C LEU A 358 38.74 -35.83 31.32
N LEU A 359 38.87 -36.03 32.62
CA LEU A 359 40.06 -35.66 33.39
C LEU A 359 40.88 -36.93 33.64
N LEU A 360 42.15 -36.89 33.27
CA LEU A 360 43.12 -37.94 33.52
C LEU A 360 44.23 -37.37 34.37
N GLU A 361 44.45 -37.99 35.53
CA GLU A 361 45.59 -37.67 36.40
C GLU A 361 46.82 -38.41 35.87
N LEU A 362 47.85 -37.65 35.54
CA LEU A 362 49.13 -38.13 35.06
C LEU A 362 50.06 -38.27 36.26
N SER A 363 50.69 -39.42 36.41
CA SER A 363 51.70 -39.65 37.45
C SER A 363 52.94 -40.28 36.84
N ALA A 364 54.11 -39.94 37.39
CA ALA A 364 55.42 -40.47 37.02
C ALA A 364 56.40 -40.25 38.19
N PRO A 365 57.53 -40.98 38.26
CA PRO A 365 58.58 -40.72 39.26
C PRO A 365 59.00 -39.24 39.29
N ASP A 366 59.22 -38.67 40.47
CA ASP A 366 59.46 -37.23 40.66
C ASP A 366 60.42 -36.65 39.60
N GLY A 367 59.89 -35.75 38.77
CA GLY A 367 60.64 -35.18 37.65
C GLY A 367 59.78 -34.28 36.75
N VAL A 368 60.46 -33.60 35.83
CA VAL A 368 59.81 -32.81 34.77
C VAL A 368 59.80 -33.65 33.50
N TYR A 369 58.60 -33.92 32.97
CA TYR A 369 58.43 -34.73 31.77
C TYR A 369 57.85 -33.90 30.63
N ASP A 370 58.27 -34.23 29.42
CA ASP A 370 57.59 -33.84 28.19
C ASP A 370 56.39 -34.78 28.01
N VAL A 371 55.18 -34.24 28.11
CA VAL A 371 53.93 -34.97 27.88
C VAL A 371 53.38 -34.56 26.52
N GLU A 372 53.09 -35.55 25.68
CA GLU A 372 52.51 -35.37 24.35
C GLU A 372 51.23 -36.19 24.22
N VAL A 373 50.17 -35.58 23.70
CA VAL A 373 48.90 -36.24 23.37
C VAL A 373 48.64 -36.10 21.88
N ASN A 374 48.31 -37.20 21.22
CA ASN A 374 48.07 -37.25 19.79
C ASN A 374 46.90 -38.21 19.46
N ASP A 375 45.94 -37.75 18.67
CA ASP A 375 44.82 -38.57 18.18
C ASP A 375 44.91 -38.91 16.68
N GLY A 376 46.01 -38.53 16.03
CA GLY A 376 46.27 -38.66 14.60
C GLY A 376 46.07 -37.36 13.82
N ASP A 377 45.17 -36.48 14.28
CA ASP A 377 44.83 -35.21 13.62
C ASP A 377 45.33 -34.00 14.42
N VAL A 378 45.20 -34.04 15.75
CA VAL A 378 45.54 -32.99 16.70
C VAL A 378 46.65 -33.46 17.64
N LYS A 379 47.66 -32.61 17.85
CA LYS A 379 48.79 -32.85 18.74
C LYS A 379 48.93 -31.71 19.74
N SER A 380 49.02 -32.06 21.03
CA SER A 380 49.25 -31.12 22.14
C SER A 380 50.43 -31.58 22.97
N ASN A 381 51.31 -30.65 23.37
CA ASN A 381 52.49 -30.96 24.16
C ASN A 381 52.71 -29.96 25.30
N ALA A 382 53.12 -30.45 26.47
CA ALA A 382 53.44 -29.61 27.62
C ALA A 382 54.54 -30.22 28.48
N ARG A 383 55.34 -29.34 29.12
CA ARG A 383 56.28 -29.73 30.18
C ARG A 383 55.60 -29.62 31.53
N VAL A 384 55.50 -30.74 32.22
CA VAL A 384 54.82 -30.81 33.52
C VAL A 384 55.68 -31.50 34.56
N SER A 385 55.60 -31.00 35.79
CA SER A 385 56.22 -31.66 36.94
C SER A 385 55.25 -32.73 37.45
N LEU A 386 55.65 -33.99 37.31
CA LEU A 386 54.87 -35.14 37.76
C LEU A 386 55.51 -35.73 39.02
N THR A 387 54.67 -36.23 39.93
CA THR A 387 55.09 -36.90 41.17
C THR A 387 54.31 -38.19 41.32
N GLY A 388 54.98 -39.27 41.77
CA GLY A 388 54.40 -40.62 41.75
C GLY A 388 55.43 -41.73 41.84
N ASN A 389 54.98 -42.98 41.95
CA ASN A 389 55.86 -44.15 42.07
C ASN A 389 56.18 -44.83 40.73
N ALA A 390 55.31 -44.64 39.73
CA ALA A 390 55.41 -45.21 38.39
C ALA A 390 54.70 -44.30 37.39
N ILE A 391 54.96 -44.51 36.09
CA ILE A 391 54.21 -43.85 35.03
C ILE A 391 52.85 -44.51 34.94
N ASP A 392 51.79 -43.74 35.21
CA ASP A 392 50.43 -44.24 35.28
C ASP A 392 49.43 -43.12 34.94
N ILE A 393 48.36 -43.47 34.23
CA ILE A 393 47.30 -42.58 33.76
C ILE A 393 46.00 -43.03 34.42
N ARG A 394 45.47 -42.26 35.37
CA ARG A 394 44.29 -42.65 36.15
C ARG A 394 43.12 -41.71 35.93
N SER A 395 41.92 -42.28 35.81
CA SER A 395 40.70 -41.49 35.98
C SER A 395 40.39 -41.31 37.47
N PRO A 396 40.25 -40.08 38.00
CA PRO A 396 39.93 -39.85 39.41
C PRO A 396 38.55 -40.43 39.82
N TYR A 397 37.70 -40.78 38.85
CA TYR A 397 36.36 -41.32 39.09
C TYR A 397 36.27 -42.84 39.13
N GLU A 398 37.28 -43.59 38.67
CA GLU A 398 37.24 -45.07 38.74
C GLU A 398 37.37 -45.61 40.17
N ASN A 399 37.97 -44.84 41.09
CA ASN A 399 38.15 -45.25 42.50
C ASN A 399 37.18 -44.58 43.49
N SER A 400 36.32 -43.67 43.03
CA SER A 400 35.24 -43.13 43.85
C SER A 400 33.93 -43.78 43.44
N GLY A 401 33.75 -45.04 43.84
CA GLY A 401 32.44 -45.68 43.81
C GLY A 401 31.42 -44.78 44.51
N VAL A 402 30.66 -44.01 43.74
CA VAL A 402 29.59 -43.12 44.21
C VAL A 402 28.49 -43.92 44.93
N LEU A 403 28.45 -45.24 44.72
CA LEU A 403 27.67 -46.19 45.51
C LEU A 403 28.16 -46.39 46.96
N GLY A 404 29.40 -46.02 47.28
CA GLY A 404 29.99 -46.13 48.63
C GLY A 404 29.60 -44.99 49.58
N ALA A 405 29.35 -43.78 49.06
CA ALA A 405 29.00 -42.61 49.88
C ALA A 405 27.49 -42.50 50.16
N ILE A 406 26.64 -42.97 49.24
CA ILE A 406 25.18 -42.87 49.38
C ILE A 406 24.66 -43.84 50.48
N ASN A 407 25.34 -44.96 50.73
CA ASN A 407 24.92 -45.94 51.74
C ASN A 407 25.04 -45.47 53.20
N LYS A 408 25.72 -44.34 53.50
CA LYS A 408 25.72 -43.75 54.85
C LYS A 408 24.77 -42.56 55.01
N GLY A 409 24.31 -41.95 53.91
CA GLY A 409 23.39 -40.80 53.91
C GLY A 409 21.92 -41.12 53.65
N LEU A 410 21.62 -42.29 53.06
CA LEU A 410 20.25 -42.69 52.69
C LEU A 410 19.32 -42.76 53.91
N PHE A 411 19.81 -43.30 55.04
CA PHE A 411 19.03 -43.35 56.29
C PHE A 411 18.81 -41.96 56.91
N ALA A 412 19.77 -41.04 56.79
CA ALA A 412 19.61 -39.67 57.26
C ALA A 412 18.58 -38.90 56.42
N TRP A 413 18.58 -39.08 55.10
CA TRP A 413 17.58 -38.47 54.22
C TRP A 413 16.17 -39.04 54.43
N ILE A 414 16.03 -40.35 54.62
CA ILE A 414 14.75 -40.97 55.01
C ILE A 414 14.24 -40.38 56.33
N PHE A 415 15.12 -40.18 57.32
CA PHE A 415 14.76 -39.59 58.61
C PHE A 415 14.33 -38.11 58.47
N VAL A 416 15.02 -37.33 57.64
CA VAL A 416 14.65 -35.93 57.34
C VAL A 416 13.30 -35.85 56.63
N PHE A 417 13.06 -36.67 55.61
CA PHE A 417 11.77 -36.72 54.92
C PHE A 417 10.63 -37.21 55.83
N MET A 418 10.92 -38.13 56.76
CA MET A 418 9.95 -38.59 57.75
C MET A 418 9.55 -37.48 58.73
N ILE A 419 10.52 -36.69 59.25
CA ILE A 419 10.26 -35.54 60.12
C ILE A 419 9.48 -34.45 59.37
N LEU A 420 9.88 -34.16 58.13
CA LEU A 420 9.22 -33.16 57.30
C LEU A 420 7.77 -33.56 56.98
N GLY A 421 7.55 -34.84 56.63
CA GLY A 421 6.22 -35.40 56.42
C GLY A 421 5.34 -35.34 57.68
N LEU A 422 5.91 -35.60 58.85
CA LEU A 422 5.20 -35.51 60.13
C LEU A 422 4.83 -34.07 60.49
N PHE A 423 5.69 -33.10 60.16
CA PHE A 423 5.43 -31.67 60.33
C PHE A 423 4.29 -31.18 59.41
N ILE A 424 4.30 -31.60 58.13
CA ILE A 424 3.23 -31.31 57.17
C ILE A 424 1.90 -31.94 57.61
N PHE A 425 1.94 -33.18 58.12
CA PHE A 425 0.74 -33.86 58.61
C PHE A 425 0.11 -33.14 59.82
N ILE A 426 0.93 -32.66 60.76
CA ILE A 426 0.45 -31.90 61.94
C ILE A 426 -0.17 -30.56 61.53
N THR A 427 0.42 -29.84 60.57
CA THR A 427 -0.11 -28.54 60.11
C THR A 427 -1.43 -28.70 59.37
N ILE A 428 -1.57 -29.72 58.53
CA ILE A 428 -2.84 -30.04 57.84
C ILE A 428 -3.94 -30.43 58.85
N ARG A 429 -3.61 -31.28 59.84
CA ARG A 429 -4.56 -31.71 60.88
C ARG A 429 -5.04 -30.55 61.77
N LYS A 430 -4.20 -29.53 61.98
CA LYS A 430 -4.53 -28.34 62.78
C LYS A 430 -5.42 -27.34 62.03
N ILE A 431 -5.41 -27.35 60.70
CA ILE A 431 -6.24 -26.48 59.85
C ILE A 431 -7.62 -27.11 59.58
N ALA A 432 -7.72 -28.43 59.46
CA ALA A 432 -8.97 -29.13 59.13
C ALA A 432 -10.05 -29.09 60.24
N HIS A 433 -9.75 -28.65 61.46
CA HIS A 433 -10.73 -28.55 62.56
C HIS A 433 -11.37 -27.17 62.74
N LYS A 434 -11.09 -26.18 61.88
CA LYS A 434 -11.86 -24.91 61.86
C LYS A 434 -13.02 -25.01 60.87
N LYS A 435 -14.22 -25.27 61.40
CA LYS A 435 -15.51 -25.24 60.69
C LYS A 435 -15.70 -23.90 59.97
N ALA A 436 -15.76 -23.92 58.65
CA ALA A 436 -16.37 -22.85 57.85
C ALA A 436 -17.78 -23.29 57.47
N VAL A 437 -18.77 -22.70 58.13
CA VAL A 437 -20.18 -22.72 57.73
C VAL A 437 -20.38 -21.52 56.81
N LEU A 438 -20.68 -21.75 55.53
CA LEU A 438 -21.43 -20.79 54.74
C LEU A 438 -22.43 -21.56 53.87
N PHE A 439 -23.68 -21.42 54.27
CA PHE A 439 -24.89 -21.77 53.53
C PHE A 439 -24.96 -20.93 52.25
N PHE A 440 -25.18 -21.59 51.13
CA PHE A 440 -25.81 -21.00 49.96
C PHE A 440 -27.17 -21.70 49.82
N ASP A 441 -28.26 -20.97 50.01
CA ASP A 441 -29.54 -21.37 49.45
C ASP A 441 -30.35 -20.12 49.07
N GLY A 442 -31.03 -20.19 47.94
CA GLY A 442 -31.57 -19.06 47.21
C GLY A 442 -32.98 -18.64 47.64
N SER A 443 -33.40 -17.49 47.13
CA SER A 443 -34.76 -17.22 46.65
C SER A 443 -34.92 -15.76 46.22
N LEU A 444 -35.57 -15.58 45.08
CA LEU A 444 -36.10 -14.33 44.55
C LEU A 444 -37.01 -13.63 45.58
N PRO A 445 -37.21 -12.31 45.47
CA PRO A 445 -38.58 -11.89 45.21
C PRO A 445 -38.77 -10.72 44.25
N ASP A 446 -39.99 -10.73 43.72
CA ASP A 446 -40.64 -9.82 42.79
C ASP A 446 -40.82 -8.36 43.24
N LYS A 447 -40.72 -7.49 42.22
CA LYS A 447 -41.65 -6.42 41.82
C LYS A 447 -42.60 -5.82 42.89
N LYS A 448 -42.48 -4.49 43.12
CA LYS A 448 -43.66 -3.63 43.36
C LYS A 448 -43.44 -2.15 43.02
N ASN A 449 -44.53 -1.58 42.50
CA ASN A 449 -44.76 -0.22 42.00
C ASN A 449 -44.76 0.86 43.10
N SER A 450 -44.48 2.12 42.72
CA SER A 450 -45.36 3.30 42.88
C SER A 450 -44.54 4.61 42.80
N GLU A 451 -44.80 5.48 41.82
CA GLU A 451 -45.46 6.81 41.97
C GLU A 451 -44.48 7.96 42.31
N LYS A 452 -44.24 8.86 41.34
CA LYS A 452 -44.87 10.19 41.12
C LYS A 452 -44.47 11.26 42.15
N GLY A 453 -43.91 12.37 41.66
CA GLY A 453 -44.22 13.72 42.19
C GLY A 453 -43.06 14.72 42.28
N GLY A 454 -43.25 15.89 41.64
CA GLY A 454 -42.70 17.20 42.04
C GLY A 454 -41.40 17.63 41.36
N ILE A 455 -41.36 18.53 40.36
CA ILE A 455 -41.66 19.98 40.29
C ILE A 455 -40.52 20.91 40.78
N ILE A 456 -39.83 21.50 39.79
CA ILE A 456 -39.37 22.90 39.57
C ILE A 456 -38.38 23.58 40.55
N LYS A 457 -37.29 24.12 39.98
CA LYS A 457 -36.78 25.54 39.98
C LYS A 457 -35.25 25.50 39.86
N LEU A 458 -34.58 25.98 38.81
CA LEU A 458 -34.54 27.28 38.08
C LEU A 458 -34.08 28.49 38.92
N SER A 459 -32.81 28.82 38.76
CA SER A 459 -32.15 30.14 38.93
C SER A 459 -30.78 30.01 38.25
N THR A 460 -30.46 30.58 37.09
CA THR A 460 -30.38 31.99 36.67
C THR A 460 -29.37 32.81 37.46
N SER A 461 -28.19 33.03 36.87
CA SER A 461 -27.58 34.36 36.60
C SER A 461 -26.13 34.14 36.17
N SER A 462 -25.78 34.17 34.87
CA SER A 462 -25.44 35.38 34.10
C SER A 462 -24.28 36.18 34.69
N GLN A 463 -23.15 36.20 33.99
CA GLN A 463 -22.57 37.47 33.56
C GLN A 463 -21.71 37.30 32.30
N SER A 464 -22.07 38.16 31.36
CA SER A 464 -21.52 38.48 30.05
C SER A 464 -20.12 39.06 30.09
N SER A 465 -19.37 38.86 29.00
CA SER A 465 -18.55 39.89 28.37
C SER A 465 -18.34 39.56 26.88
N GLU A 466 -18.91 40.41 26.02
CA GLU A 466 -18.41 40.74 24.67
C GLU A 466 -16.99 41.36 24.82
N SER A 467 -16.09 41.50 23.86
CA SER A 467 -16.06 41.41 22.40
C SER A 467 -14.58 41.25 22.02
N ASN A 468 -14.29 40.69 20.84
CA ASN A 468 -13.53 41.35 19.77
C ASN A 468 -12.92 40.32 18.83
N GLY A 469 -13.14 40.57 17.54
CA GLY A 469 -12.60 39.77 16.47
C GLY A 469 -11.09 39.91 16.37
N SER A 470 -10.43 38.76 16.22
CA SER A 470 -9.29 38.65 15.33
C SER A 470 -9.48 37.39 14.50
N LYS A 471 -9.37 37.57 13.18
CA LYS A 471 -9.16 36.47 12.23
C LYS A 471 -7.79 35.87 12.55
N HIS A 472 -7.72 35.00 13.55
CA HIS A 472 -6.61 34.08 13.66
C HIS A 472 -6.81 33.03 12.57
N ARG A 473 -5.99 33.16 11.52
CA ARG A 473 -5.68 32.07 10.60
C ARG A 473 -5.17 30.93 11.47
N ILE A 474 -6.04 29.96 11.75
CA ILE A 474 -5.71 28.75 12.50
C ILE A 474 -4.58 28.10 11.71
N GLU A 475 -3.36 28.17 12.23
CA GLU A 475 -2.28 27.30 11.78
C GLU A 475 -2.84 25.88 11.87
N HIS A 476 -2.97 25.23 10.71
CA HIS A 476 -3.42 23.85 10.59
C HIS A 476 -2.45 22.97 11.40
N ILE A 477 -2.77 22.76 12.67
CA ILE A 477 -2.08 21.80 13.54
C ILE A 477 -2.23 20.46 12.85
N SER A 478 -1.07 19.82 12.62
CA SER A 478 -0.85 18.58 11.88
C SER A 478 -1.58 17.38 12.48
N SER A 479 -2.91 17.35 12.35
CA SER A 479 -3.80 16.26 12.78
C SER A 479 -3.78 15.06 11.82
N GLU A 480 -2.88 15.06 10.84
CA GLU A 480 -2.79 14.02 9.82
C GLU A 480 -2.06 12.77 10.32
N ALA A 481 -2.57 11.61 9.91
CA ALA A 481 -1.90 10.33 9.96
C ALA A 481 -1.49 9.94 8.54
N LEU A 482 -0.22 9.54 8.37
CA LEU A 482 0.34 9.15 7.08
C LEU A 482 0.66 7.64 7.11
N PRO A 483 0.15 6.86 6.14
CA PRO A 483 0.56 5.48 6.00
C PRO A 483 1.99 5.46 5.45
N SER A 484 2.92 4.89 6.21
CA SER A 484 4.31 4.72 5.77
C SER A 484 4.86 3.43 6.38
N LEU A 485 5.92 2.87 5.79
CA LEU A 485 6.66 1.79 6.42
C LEU A 485 7.47 2.39 7.59
N VAL A 486 7.05 2.07 8.82
CA VAL A 486 7.68 2.56 10.05
C VAL A 486 8.62 1.47 10.54
N LEU A 487 9.93 1.68 10.34
CA LEU A 487 10.97 0.73 10.75
C LEU A 487 11.22 0.79 12.27
N ASP A 488 11.30 2.00 12.84
CA ASP A 488 11.60 2.25 14.26
C ASP A 488 10.36 2.65 15.08
N GLY A 489 9.26 1.93 14.90
CA GLY A 489 7.98 2.22 15.58
C GLY A 489 7.63 1.21 16.66
N GLU A 490 6.74 1.61 17.58
CA GLU A 490 6.20 0.69 18.56
C GLU A 490 4.97 -0.01 17.99
N LYS A 491 4.94 -1.34 18.08
CA LYS A 491 3.73 -2.13 17.80
C LYS A 491 2.74 -1.91 18.94
N GLN A 492 1.58 -1.35 18.63
CA GLN A 492 0.55 -1.03 19.62
C GLN A 492 -0.85 -1.33 19.10
N ASP A 493 -1.72 -1.76 20.03
CA ASP A 493 -3.16 -1.86 19.82
C ASP A 493 -3.74 -0.45 19.73
N SER A 494 -4.33 -0.12 18.59
CA SER A 494 -4.93 1.19 18.32
C SER A 494 -6.40 1.05 17.96
N SER A 495 -7.22 1.92 18.53
CA SER A 495 -8.64 1.97 18.17
C SER A 495 -8.81 2.81 16.92
N VAL A 496 -9.51 2.28 15.92
CA VAL A 496 -9.68 2.95 14.63
C VAL A 496 -11.17 3.14 14.38
N VAL A 497 -11.55 4.37 14.03
CA VAL A 497 -12.88 4.78 13.58
C VAL A 497 -12.80 5.02 12.07
N SER A 498 -13.69 4.42 11.29
CA SER A 498 -13.82 4.69 9.86
C SER A 498 -15.20 5.29 9.60
N LEU A 499 -15.23 6.48 9.02
CA LEU A 499 -16.42 7.16 8.50
C LEU A 499 -16.42 7.03 6.97
N LYS A 500 -17.37 6.28 6.43
CA LYS A 500 -17.59 6.12 5.00
C LYS A 500 -18.71 7.07 4.56
N ILE A 501 -18.47 7.90 3.54
CA ILE A 501 -19.50 8.76 2.93
C ILE A 501 -19.87 8.19 1.56
N LYS A 502 -21.00 7.48 1.47
CA LYS A 502 -21.39 6.72 0.26
C LYS A 502 -21.73 7.63 -0.92
N ASN A 503 -22.18 8.85 -0.64
CA ASN A 503 -22.48 9.87 -1.64
C ASN A 503 -21.46 11.02 -1.67
N TYR A 504 -20.18 10.73 -1.40
CA TYR A 504 -19.13 11.75 -1.28
C TYR A 504 -19.00 12.64 -2.52
N GLU A 505 -18.96 12.05 -3.73
CA GLU A 505 -18.83 12.80 -4.99
C GLU A 505 -19.99 13.78 -5.22
N GLN A 506 -21.22 13.41 -4.83
CA GLN A 506 -22.38 14.29 -4.92
C GLN A 506 -22.25 15.47 -3.95
N ILE A 507 -21.80 15.20 -2.71
CA ILE A 507 -21.61 16.23 -1.69
C ILE A 507 -20.45 17.16 -2.05
N ARG A 508 -19.33 16.63 -2.55
CA ARG A 508 -18.15 17.40 -2.92
C ARG A 508 -18.43 18.44 -4.01
N ASN A 509 -19.25 18.08 -4.98
CA ASN A 509 -19.61 18.96 -6.09
C ASN A 509 -20.66 20.01 -5.70
N SER A 510 -21.45 19.75 -4.65
CA SER A 510 -22.39 20.71 -4.10
C SER A 510 -21.73 21.57 -3.01
N LYS A 511 -21.73 22.90 -3.14
CA LYS A 511 -21.31 23.79 -2.03
C LYS A 511 -22.37 23.83 -0.92
N SER A 512 -22.66 22.69 -0.30
CA SER A 512 -23.78 22.52 0.61
C SER A 512 -23.36 22.45 2.07
N ASN A 513 -24.34 22.62 2.97
CA ASN A 513 -24.16 22.48 4.41
C ASN A 513 -23.66 21.07 4.81
N ALA A 514 -23.83 20.06 3.96
CA ALA A 514 -23.35 18.70 4.21
C ALA A 514 -21.81 18.65 4.34
N HIS A 515 -21.08 19.49 3.59
CA HIS A 515 -19.63 19.57 3.72
C HIS A 515 -19.22 20.09 5.10
N SER A 516 -19.92 21.10 5.62
CA SER A 516 -19.66 21.64 6.96
C SER A 516 -19.91 20.60 8.06
N ALA A 517 -20.99 19.81 7.95
CA ALA A 517 -21.28 18.75 8.91
C ALA A 517 -20.22 17.63 8.89
N ILE A 518 -19.68 17.30 7.71
CA ILE A 518 -18.58 16.35 7.58
C ILE A 518 -17.30 16.91 8.23
N GLU A 519 -16.94 18.18 7.98
CA GLU A 519 -15.76 18.78 8.60
C GLU A 519 -15.91 18.91 10.14
N GLU A 520 -17.12 19.18 10.64
CA GLU A 520 -17.40 19.17 12.09
C GLU A 520 -17.24 17.77 12.69
N ALA A 521 -17.73 16.73 12.00
CA ALA A 521 -17.51 15.33 12.37
C ALA A 521 -16.02 14.95 12.37
N ILE A 522 -15.24 15.44 11.40
CA ILE A 522 -13.77 15.26 11.36
C ILE A 522 -13.11 15.99 12.54
N GLY A 523 -13.63 17.16 12.90
CA GLY A 523 -13.22 17.94 14.07
C GLY A 523 -13.34 17.15 15.36
N GLU A 524 -14.42 16.38 15.56
CA GLU A 524 -14.61 15.54 16.76
C GLU A 524 -13.50 14.48 16.92
N ILE A 525 -12.94 13.96 15.82
CA ILE A 525 -11.80 13.03 15.88
C ILE A 525 -10.55 13.76 16.41
N SER A 526 -10.23 14.92 15.83
CA SER A 526 -9.07 15.72 16.21
C SER A 526 -9.14 16.23 17.65
N ASN A 527 -10.32 16.70 18.07
CA ASN A 527 -10.60 17.22 19.41
C ASN A 527 -10.38 16.17 20.50
N ASN A 528 -10.49 14.88 20.16
CA ASN A 528 -10.28 13.76 21.07
C ASN A 528 -8.92 13.07 20.84
N HIS A 529 -7.93 13.81 20.32
CA HIS A 529 -6.56 13.36 20.05
C HIS A 529 -6.42 12.24 19.02
N GLY A 530 -7.45 11.98 18.22
CA GLY A 530 -7.33 11.13 17.04
C GLY A 530 -6.48 11.80 15.96
N ARG A 531 -5.90 10.99 15.07
CA ARG A 531 -5.24 11.46 13.85
C ARG A 531 -5.98 10.94 12.63
N ILE A 532 -6.12 11.79 11.62
CA ILE A 532 -6.99 11.57 10.48
C ILE A 532 -6.15 11.09 9.29
N TYR A 533 -6.58 9.97 8.73
CA TYR A 533 -6.10 9.42 7.47
C TYR A 533 -7.26 9.41 6.47
N ARG A 534 -7.10 10.05 5.32
CA ARG A 534 -8.12 10.09 4.26
C ARG A 534 -7.72 9.14 3.14
N LYS A 535 -8.63 8.27 2.72
CA LYS A 535 -8.45 7.39 1.56
C LYS A 535 -9.80 7.22 0.84
N ASP A 536 -9.85 7.65 -0.42
CA ASP A 536 -11.05 7.63 -1.24
C ASP A 536 -12.20 8.43 -0.59
N ASP A 537 -13.35 7.79 -0.44
CA ASP A 537 -14.56 8.27 0.23
C ASP A 537 -14.63 7.90 1.73
N SER A 538 -13.50 7.43 2.29
CA SER A 538 -13.38 6.98 3.66
C SER A 538 -12.45 7.90 4.46
N ILE A 539 -12.93 8.34 5.62
CA ILE A 539 -12.14 9.11 6.59
C ILE A 539 -11.88 8.23 7.80
N VAL A 540 -10.61 7.99 8.09
CA VAL A 540 -10.17 7.08 9.15
C VAL A 540 -9.53 7.87 10.29
N GLY A 541 -10.13 7.82 11.48
CA GLY A 541 -9.56 8.34 12.72
C GLY A 541 -8.82 7.26 13.49
N ILE A 542 -7.52 7.46 13.73
CA ILE A 542 -6.66 6.52 14.45
C ILE A 542 -6.38 7.05 15.86
N PHE A 543 -6.77 6.29 16.88
CA PHE A 543 -6.54 6.55 18.30
C PHE A 543 -5.43 5.63 18.80
N ALA A 544 -4.19 6.07 18.56
CA ALA A 544 -2.99 5.34 18.90
C ALA A 544 -2.41 5.82 20.26
N PRO A 545 -2.01 4.93 21.18
CA PRO A 545 -1.45 5.31 22.48
C PRO A 545 -0.30 6.32 22.40
N VAL A 546 0.59 6.20 21.40
CA VAL A 546 1.69 7.17 21.15
C VAL A 546 1.21 8.62 20.95
N ILE A 547 -0.04 8.83 20.51
CA ILE A 547 -0.64 10.16 20.34
C ILE A 547 -1.55 10.52 21.51
N THR A 548 -2.45 9.61 21.90
CA THR A 548 -3.48 9.88 22.92
C THR A 548 -2.94 9.86 24.35
N LYS A 549 -1.76 9.26 24.55
CA LYS A 549 -1.17 8.98 25.88
C LYS A 549 -2.10 8.17 26.78
N ARG A 550 -2.94 7.32 26.19
CA ARG A 550 -3.88 6.43 26.88
C ARG A 550 -3.89 5.05 26.23
N PHE A 551 -4.01 4.01 27.04
CA PHE A 551 -4.09 2.63 26.57
C PHE A 551 -5.54 2.17 26.29
N ASP A 552 -6.55 2.71 27.00
CA ASP A 552 -7.99 2.39 26.79
C ASP A 552 -8.60 3.39 25.79
N ASN A 553 -8.17 3.29 24.53
CA ASN A 553 -8.66 4.15 23.44
C ASN A 553 -10.01 3.67 22.88
N GLU A 554 -10.41 2.43 23.17
CA GLU A 554 -11.61 1.80 22.62
C GLU A 554 -12.87 2.58 22.99
N LEU A 555 -13.04 2.89 24.28
CA LEU A 555 -14.21 3.64 24.74
C LEU A 555 -14.23 5.07 24.17
N SER A 556 -13.06 5.69 24.06
CA SER A 556 -12.93 7.05 23.52
C SER A 556 -13.33 7.07 22.04
N ALA A 557 -12.83 6.11 21.26
CA ALA A 557 -13.18 5.95 19.85
C ALA A 557 -14.69 5.71 19.65
N VAL A 558 -15.32 4.85 20.47
CA VAL A 558 -16.77 4.62 20.41
C VAL A 558 -17.58 5.86 20.80
N LYS A 559 -17.17 6.62 21.82
CA LYS A 559 -17.83 7.88 22.19
C LYS A 559 -17.75 8.92 21.06
N VAL A 560 -16.58 9.06 20.43
CA VAL A 560 -16.39 9.95 19.27
C VAL A 560 -17.27 9.51 18.10
N ALA A 561 -17.24 8.22 17.77
CA ALA A 561 -18.05 7.67 16.70
C ALA A 561 -19.56 7.86 16.93
N LYS A 562 -20.04 7.73 18.18
CA LYS A 562 -21.44 8.00 18.56
C LYS A 562 -21.80 9.47 18.32
N LYS A 563 -20.97 10.41 18.75
CA LYS A 563 -21.18 11.84 18.51
C LYS A 563 -21.23 12.19 17.03
N ILE A 564 -20.32 11.61 16.23
CA ILE A 564 -20.32 11.79 14.78
C ILE A 564 -21.63 11.28 14.16
N SER A 565 -22.08 10.09 14.58
CA SER A 565 -23.36 9.54 14.12
C SER A 565 -24.54 10.46 14.47
N GLU A 566 -24.59 10.98 15.71
CA GLU A 566 -25.64 11.90 16.17
C GLU A 566 -25.63 13.20 15.36
N LEU A 567 -24.46 13.80 15.12
CA LEU A 567 -24.28 15.01 14.34
C LEU A 567 -24.77 14.84 12.90
N LEU A 568 -24.35 13.78 12.21
CA LEU A 568 -24.74 13.53 10.83
C LEU A 568 -26.23 13.17 10.72
N ASN A 569 -26.78 12.45 11.70
CA ASN A 569 -28.22 12.17 11.77
C ASN A 569 -29.04 13.43 12.02
N GLU A 570 -28.55 14.35 12.86
CA GLU A 570 -29.20 15.64 13.09
C GLU A 570 -29.19 16.52 11.82
N HIS A 571 -28.05 16.57 11.12
CA HIS A 571 -27.96 17.20 9.80
C HIS A 571 -28.99 16.60 8.84
N ASN A 572 -29.06 15.27 8.77
CA ASN A 572 -30.02 14.55 7.93
C ASN A 572 -31.47 14.79 8.33
N LYS A 573 -31.79 15.21 9.55
CA LYS A 573 -33.15 15.62 9.93
C LYS A 573 -33.47 17.04 9.45
N ARG A 574 -32.48 17.95 9.51
CA ARG A 574 -32.68 19.39 9.28
C ARG A 574 -32.59 19.81 7.82
N TYR A 575 -31.73 19.17 7.03
CA TYR A 575 -31.41 19.62 5.67
C TYR A 575 -31.94 18.67 4.59
N THR A 576 -32.23 19.21 3.41
CA THR A 576 -32.71 18.44 2.24
C THR A 576 -31.63 17.54 1.68
N GLN A 577 -30.40 18.06 1.57
CA GLN A 577 -29.25 17.27 1.15
C GLN A 577 -28.76 16.37 2.29
N LYS A 578 -29.08 15.08 2.17
CA LYS A 578 -28.70 14.04 3.11
C LYS A 578 -27.26 13.59 2.89
N VAL A 579 -26.57 13.27 3.97
CA VAL A 579 -25.30 12.56 3.99
C VAL A 579 -25.62 11.09 4.14
N ASP A 580 -25.31 10.27 3.14
CA ASP A 580 -25.40 8.81 3.27
C ASP A 580 -24.08 8.30 3.82
N PHE A 581 -24.09 7.84 5.06
CA PHE A 581 -22.86 7.49 5.78
C PHE A 581 -22.93 6.12 6.45
N GLY A 582 -21.76 5.59 6.78
CA GLY A 582 -21.62 4.43 7.66
C GLY A 582 -20.39 4.59 8.54
N ILE A 583 -20.51 4.22 9.82
CA ILE A 583 -19.42 4.33 10.79
C ILE A 583 -19.05 2.95 11.31
N GLY A 584 -17.78 2.59 11.19
CA GLY A 584 -17.21 1.37 11.74
C GLY A 584 -16.15 1.67 12.79
N VAL A 585 -16.14 0.93 13.90
CA VAL A 585 -15.08 1.03 14.91
C VAL A 585 -14.50 -0.35 15.21
N ASN A 586 -13.18 -0.50 15.15
CA ASN A 586 -12.51 -1.75 15.50
C ASN A 586 -11.13 -1.50 16.12
N ASN A 587 -10.57 -2.54 16.76
CA ASN A 587 -9.19 -2.54 17.25
C ASN A 587 -8.25 -3.03 16.14
N CYS A 588 -7.15 -2.32 15.94
CA CYS A 588 -6.17 -2.57 14.90
C CYS A 588 -4.77 -2.57 15.48
N ASN A 589 -3.96 -3.56 15.09
CA ASN A 589 -2.55 -3.56 15.41
C ASN A 589 -1.82 -2.72 14.36
N ILE A 590 -1.09 -1.70 14.82
CA ILE A 590 -0.26 -0.86 13.96
C ILE A 590 1.14 -0.75 14.55
N ILE A 591 2.13 -0.61 13.69
CA ILE A 591 3.46 -0.11 14.08
C ILE A 591 3.41 1.40 13.86
N ALA A 592 3.68 2.18 14.89
CA ALA A 592 3.46 3.62 14.83
C ALA A 592 4.60 4.40 15.46
N SER A 593 4.91 5.54 14.86
CA SER A 593 5.86 6.52 15.37
C SER A 593 5.28 7.93 15.23
N LYS A 594 5.83 8.87 16.00
CA LYS A 594 5.40 10.27 16.00
C LYS A 594 6.49 11.12 15.35
N ASP A 595 6.19 11.72 14.19
CA ASP A 595 7.07 12.65 13.50
C ASP A 595 6.42 14.03 13.40
N LYS A 596 7.03 15.05 14.02
CA LYS A 596 6.58 16.45 13.95
C LYS A 596 5.08 16.66 14.24
N GLY A 597 4.53 15.87 15.16
CA GLY A 597 3.11 15.93 15.56
C GLY A 597 2.15 15.10 14.70
N ARG A 598 2.62 14.58 13.56
CA ARG A 598 1.92 13.62 12.70
C ARG A 598 2.12 12.19 13.22
N LEU A 599 1.15 11.33 12.93
CA LEU A 599 1.23 9.90 13.19
C LEU A 599 1.70 9.21 11.92
N LEU A 600 2.91 8.65 11.94
CA LEU A 600 3.34 7.70 10.91
C LEU A 600 2.92 6.31 11.37
N PHE A 601 2.30 5.52 10.48
CA PHE A 601 1.85 4.18 10.85
C PHE A 601 1.95 3.17 9.72
N THR A 602 2.24 1.92 10.09
CA THR A 602 2.14 0.73 9.24
C THR A 602 1.04 -0.17 9.78
N PRO A 603 -0.05 -0.42 9.03
CA PRO A 603 -1.09 -1.35 9.46
C PRO A 603 -0.59 -2.79 9.41
N VAL A 604 -0.77 -3.55 10.50
CA VAL A 604 -0.45 -4.98 10.56
C VAL A 604 -1.69 -5.78 10.17
N ASN A 605 -1.52 -6.85 9.39
CA ASN A 605 -2.56 -7.82 9.00
C ASN A 605 -3.81 -7.20 8.35
N ASN A 606 -3.64 -6.16 7.53
CA ASN A 606 -4.75 -5.51 6.80
C ASN A 606 -5.88 -4.97 7.71
N SER A 607 -5.56 -4.66 8.97
CA SER A 607 -6.55 -4.31 10.02
C SER A 607 -7.43 -3.10 9.69
N ILE A 608 -6.88 -2.08 9.00
CA ILE A 608 -7.65 -0.90 8.57
C ILE A 608 -8.72 -1.24 7.54
N SER A 609 -8.45 -2.18 6.62
CA SER A 609 -9.45 -2.61 5.65
C SER A 609 -10.68 -3.23 6.34
N GLY A 610 -10.47 -3.98 7.42
CA GLY A 610 -11.55 -4.55 8.21
C GLY A 610 -12.48 -3.49 8.78
N VAL A 611 -11.94 -2.36 9.28
CA VAL A 611 -12.75 -1.25 9.80
C VAL A 611 -13.52 -0.54 8.70
N ARG A 612 -12.89 -0.36 7.52
CA ARG A 612 -13.56 0.21 6.34
C ARG A 612 -14.72 -0.68 5.89
N THR A 613 -14.52 -2.01 5.87
CA THR A 613 -15.60 -2.96 5.56
C THR A 613 -16.74 -2.84 6.56
N ILE A 614 -16.47 -2.72 7.86
CA ILE A 614 -17.52 -2.50 8.87
C ILE A 614 -18.28 -1.18 8.61
N ALA A 615 -17.59 -0.11 8.26
CA ALA A 615 -18.20 1.18 7.92
C ALA A 615 -19.04 1.10 6.64
N GLU A 616 -18.61 0.34 5.63
CA GLU A 616 -19.36 0.10 4.39
C GLU A 616 -20.68 -0.64 4.65
N LEU A 617 -20.67 -1.62 5.56
CA LEU A 617 -21.85 -2.39 5.95
C LEU A 617 -22.86 -1.56 6.75
N ALA A 618 -22.42 -0.49 7.42
CA ALA A 618 -23.28 0.39 8.18
C ALA A 618 -24.11 1.28 7.23
N ASN A 619 -25.41 1.46 7.54
CA ASN A 619 -26.35 2.27 6.77
C ASN A 619 -26.95 3.36 7.67
N ASN A 620 -26.33 4.54 7.67
CA ASN A 620 -26.63 5.66 8.57
C ASN A 620 -26.60 5.27 10.06
N ASP A 621 -25.71 4.34 10.41
CA ASP A 621 -25.56 3.79 11.76
C ASP A 621 -24.08 3.60 12.14
N LEU A 622 -23.85 3.27 13.41
CA LEU A 622 -22.56 2.97 14.02
C LEU A 622 -22.47 1.47 14.36
N LEU A 623 -21.53 0.79 13.70
CA LEU A 623 -21.23 -0.63 13.93
C LEU A 623 -19.87 -0.82 14.61
N LEU A 624 -19.82 -1.74 15.58
CA LEU A 624 -18.59 -2.18 16.23
C LEU A 624 -18.14 -3.53 15.66
N GLY A 625 -16.82 -3.66 15.51
CA GLY A 625 -16.18 -4.95 15.32
C GLY A 625 -16.23 -5.81 16.59
N GLU A 626 -16.15 -7.12 16.39
CA GLU A 626 -16.28 -8.11 17.46
C GLU A 626 -15.26 -7.92 18.60
N ALA A 627 -14.03 -7.55 18.28
CA ALA A 627 -12.97 -7.32 19.28
C ALA A 627 -13.33 -6.18 20.24
N ILE A 628 -13.86 -5.06 19.73
CA ILE A 628 -14.28 -3.93 20.57
C ILE A 628 -15.52 -4.29 21.38
N HIS A 629 -16.50 -4.95 20.76
CA HIS A 629 -17.71 -5.38 21.47
C HIS A 629 -17.37 -6.27 22.68
N ARG A 630 -16.48 -7.26 22.52
CA ARG A 630 -16.03 -8.12 23.63
C ARG A 630 -15.35 -7.32 24.76
N LYS A 631 -14.49 -6.34 24.43
CA LYS A 631 -13.81 -5.51 25.43
C LYS A 631 -14.75 -4.53 26.15
N LEU A 632 -15.76 -4.01 25.44
CA LEU A 632 -16.64 -2.94 25.93
C LEU A 632 -18.05 -3.39 26.32
N GLY A 633 -18.37 -4.68 26.31
CA GLY A 633 -19.74 -5.18 26.50
C GLY A 633 -20.44 -4.70 27.79
N ALA A 634 -19.68 -4.39 28.84
CA ALA A 634 -20.24 -3.83 30.09
C ALA A 634 -20.43 -2.30 30.09
N LYS A 635 -19.83 -1.60 29.13
CA LYS A 635 -19.81 -0.13 28.99
C LYS A 635 -20.65 0.36 27.80
N VAL A 636 -20.93 -0.49 26.81
CA VAL A 636 -21.66 -0.12 25.59
C VAL A 636 -22.78 -1.13 25.33
N LYS A 637 -24.02 -0.64 25.26
CA LYS A 637 -25.19 -1.45 24.91
C LYS A 637 -25.22 -1.59 23.40
N THR A 638 -25.30 -2.83 22.93
CA THR A 638 -25.27 -3.14 21.50
C THR A 638 -26.31 -4.19 21.14
N SER A 639 -26.70 -4.22 19.88
CA SER A 639 -27.49 -5.31 19.28
C SER A 639 -26.63 -6.03 18.23
N PRO A 640 -26.72 -7.38 18.13
CA PRO A 640 -25.98 -8.12 17.12
C PRO A 640 -26.46 -7.71 15.71
N HIS A 641 -25.51 -7.48 14.82
CA HIS A 641 -25.75 -7.17 13.41
C HIS A 641 -24.85 -8.08 12.58
N SER A 642 -25.39 -8.74 11.56
CA SER A 642 -24.55 -9.55 10.68
C SER A 642 -24.98 -9.37 9.25
N HIS A 643 -24.01 -9.04 8.41
CA HIS A 643 -24.20 -8.84 6.99
C HIS A 643 -22.99 -9.44 6.26
N LYS A 644 -23.24 -10.27 5.25
CA LYS A 644 -22.19 -10.92 4.42
C LYS A 644 -21.15 -11.71 5.23
N GLY A 645 -21.57 -12.39 6.30
CA GLY A 645 -20.69 -13.25 7.12
C GLY A 645 -19.77 -12.51 8.08
N VAL A 646 -19.78 -11.17 8.09
CA VAL A 646 -19.06 -10.37 9.10
C VAL A 646 -19.96 -10.17 10.31
N LYS A 647 -19.47 -10.53 11.50
CA LYS A 647 -20.16 -10.29 12.78
C LYS A 647 -19.85 -8.87 13.25
N THR A 648 -20.88 -8.04 13.35
CA THR A 648 -20.80 -6.67 13.84
C THR A 648 -21.86 -6.42 14.90
N PHE A 649 -21.81 -5.27 15.56
CA PHE A 649 -22.72 -4.93 16.64
C PHE A 649 -23.15 -3.48 16.52
N SER A 650 -24.44 -3.22 16.33
CA SER A 650 -24.99 -1.86 16.27
C SER A 650 -25.01 -1.25 17.67
N VAL A 651 -24.55 -0.02 17.79
CA VAL A 651 -24.47 0.69 19.08
C VAL A 651 -25.80 1.33 19.40
N LEU A 652 -26.47 0.83 20.45
CA LEU A 652 -27.71 1.41 20.95
C LEU A 652 -27.42 2.57 21.91
N ASP A 653 -26.47 2.37 22.83
CA ASP A 653 -26.12 3.37 23.83
C ASP A 653 -24.72 3.15 24.44
N VAL A 654 -24.14 4.22 24.99
CA VAL A 654 -22.84 4.20 25.68
C VAL A 654 -23.07 4.63 27.12
N ILE A 655 -22.86 3.70 28.06
CA ILE A 655 -23.12 3.91 29.49
C ILE A 655 -22.01 4.79 30.07
N ASP A 656 -22.33 6.02 30.46
CA ASP A 656 -21.37 6.92 31.10
C ASP A 656 -21.46 6.85 32.63
N ARG A 657 -20.70 5.93 33.23
CA ARG A 657 -20.70 5.76 34.70
C ARG A 657 -20.27 7.00 35.48
N LYS A 658 -19.63 8.00 34.85
CA LYS A 658 -19.24 9.24 35.57
C LYS A 658 -20.44 10.07 36.02
N SER A 659 -21.56 10.06 35.29
CA SER A 659 -22.79 10.69 35.78
C SER A 659 -23.37 9.95 36.98
N ASP A 660 -23.23 8.63 36.98
CA ASP A 660 -23.78 7.74 38.00
C ASP A 660 -22.94 7.78 39.27
N ASP A 661 -21.61 7.91 39.18
CA ASP A 661 -20.73 8.06 40.35
C ASP A 661 -20.99 9.36 41.10
N ALA A 662 -21.26 10.47 40.38
CA ALA A 662 -21.65 11.73 41.01
C ALA A 662 -23.02 11.61 41.70
N PHE A 663 -23.96 10.89 41.08
CA PHE A 663 -25.26 10.59 41.67
C PHE A 663 -25.13 9.69 42.90
N ILE A 664 -24.35 8.60 42.83
CA ILE A 664 -24.11 7.66 43.93
C ILE A 664 -23.39 8.36 45.07
N LYS A 665 -22.35 9.16 44.77
CA LYS A 665 -21.64 9.94 45.79
C LYS A 665 -22.58 10.95 46.45
N GLY A 666 -23.36 11.69 45.67
CA GLY A 666 -24.39 12.59 46.21
C GLY A 666 -25.47 11.86 47.00
N PHE A 667 -25.83 10.63 46.62
CA PHE A 667 -26.78 9.80 47.36
C PHE A 667 -26.21 9.27 48.67
N LEU A 668 -24.94 8.84 48.67
CA LEU A 668 -24.22 8.39 49.87
C LEU A 668 -23.97 9.54 50.85
N ASP A 669 -23.65 10.73 50.35
CA ASP A 669 -23.42 11.93 51.16
C ASP A 669 -24.74 12.36 51.85
N ARG A 670 -25.87 12.39 51.12
CA ARG A 670 -27.19 12.62 51.72
C ARG A 670 -27.57 11.59 52.77
N ASN A 671 -27.21 10.32 52.59
CA ASN A 671 -27.48 9.26 53.56
C ASN A 671 -26.55 9.30 54.79
N LYS A 672 -25.36 9.88 54.68
CA LYS A 672 -24.48 10.15 55.82
C LYS A 672 -25.01 11.30 56.67
N GLU A 673 -25.47 12.38 56.02
CA GLU A 673 -26.08 13.53 56.69
C GLU A 673 -27.32 13.11 57.52
N TYR A 674 -28.17 12.24 56.95
CA TYR A 674 -29.31 11.64 57.68
C TYR A 674 -28.93 10.71 58.85
N LYS A 675 -27.69 10.21 58.91
CA LYS A 675 -27.21 9.39 60.05
C LYS A 675 -26.69 10.25 61.20
N ASP A 676 -26.10 11.41 60.91
CA ASP A 676 -25.61 12.34 61.93
C ASP A 676 -26.73 13.17 62.57
N ASP A 677 -27.85 13.40 61.86
CA ASP A 677 -29.02 14.13 62.38
C ASP A 677 -29.99 13.26 63.22
N ARG A 678 -29.61 12.04 63.58
CA ARG A 678 -30.41 11.28 64.56
C ARG A 678 -30.24 11.92 65.94
N PRO A 679 -31.33 12.37 66.60
CA PRO A 679 -31.24 12.87 67.97
C PRO A 679 -30.65 11.77 68.83
N ARG A 680 -29.48 12.04 69.41
CA ARG A 680 -28.91 11.20 70.47
C ARG A 680 -29.93 11.22 71.61
N TYR A 681 -30.73 10.16 71.71
CA TYR A 681 -31.46 9.89 72.94
C TYR A 681 -30.42 9.76 74.06
N LYS A 682 -30.36 10.77 74.92
CA LYS A 682 -29.64 10.69 76.19
C LYS A 682 -30.29 9.56 76.99
N GLN A 683 -29.51 8.51 77.27
CA GLN A 683 -29.76 7.66 78.43
C GLN A 683 -29.16 8.32 79.67
#